data_AF-A0A436ZUQ2-F1
#
_entry.id   AF-A0A436ZUQ2-F1
#
_cell.length_a   1.000
_cell.length_b   1.000
_cell.length_c   1.000
_cell.angle_alpha   90.00
_cell.angle_beta   90.00
_cell.angle_gamma   90.00
#
_symmetry.space_group_name_H-M   'P 1'
#
loop_
_entity.id
_entity.type
_entity.pdbx_description
1 polymer ?
#
loop_
_entity_poly.entity_id
_entity_poly.type
_entity_poly.pdbx_seq_one_letter_code
_entity_poly.pdbx_strand_id
1 'polypeptide(L)'
;MEDKGATGPAKAVDAVLVQSAPMPEGSVQVKGIDFNEYSGRPITIDDIVRNMSNMGFQASNLGKAIEVVDRMRSWKDPADPSKRPTIFLGYTSNLISSGLRETIRYLVQHRHVSAIVTTAGGVEEDFIKCLAPTYMGAFHLDGATLRKSGMNRIGNLVVPNDNYCKFEDWVVPILDKMLEEQEASSSLPADERIHWTPSKVIHRLGKEINHEDSVYYWAYKNDIPVFCPALTDGSLGDMLFFHTFKASPQMLRIDIVEDIRRINTLAMNAACTGIIVLGGGVVKHHIANANLMRNGADYAVFVNTANEFDGSDAGARPDEAVSWGKIKIGGEAVKVYAEATIVFPLIVAATFAKEHELIDVLSSGGQLLRTAAGLSSLLEQPIEIHDVRGNREGKKGKKGGLRAQHIACLSTLAKWSSSNTGHLRNESTELSFLPRKRKASQVSYRYWTERDIPGNSSPKRTATIEIGGVGSIMLLLQAVLPYILYNGPKKGEEPTPLHLTVMGGTHVSKAPTLDYFTQVFVPTLKNLGYPEITVTESKKGWSTGPTIPGEIEVVIPSIPAGTTIPGFTMKEPGEIVGYDITFIVPEDARRSFRETLNVWFEDRAPGVDMDIVKDEDSGHNARFYLLIVAKTSNGYRIARDWIWDRKKGEVHKVAHEMTRKVWGWVQEEIEHGGCVDHYLQDQLVIYQVLAEGESLVNGGALGEGSLHTQTVRWVGSEVADVKWQTVLEEGDEEEVKAMYRCKGVGLVSSTGEGWE
;
A
#
# COMPACT_ATOMS: atom_id res chain seq x y z
N MET A 1 37.65 -35.90 15.42
CA MET A 1 37.61 -35.18 16.71
C MET A 1 38.16 -36.11 17.75
N GLU A 2 39.19 -35.67 18.46
CA GLU A 2 39.90 -36.42 19.49
C GLU A 2 38.97 -36.79 20.65
N ASP A 3 39.15 -38.03 21.13
CA ASP A 3 38.49 -38.65 22.26
C ASP A 3 38.84 -37.88 23.56
N LYS A 4 38.07 -36.83 23.85
CA LYS A 4 38.10 -36.16 25.16
C LYS A 4 37.45 -37.11 26.16
N GLY A 5 38.26 -37.99 26.74
CA GLY A 5 37.86 -39.00 27.73
C GLY A 5 36.88 -38.43 28.75
N ALA A 6 35.60 -38.79 28.61
CA ALA A 6 34.54 -38.34 29.49
C ALA A 6 34.71 -39.03 30.85
N THR A 7 35.24 -38.30 31.84
CA THR A 7 35.39 -38.77 33.21
C THR A 7 34.02 -38.73 33.93
N GLY A 8 33.22 -39.77 33.72
CA GLY A 8 31.94 -39.98 34.41
C GLY A 8 31.46 -41.44 34.28
N PRO A 9 30.48 -41.89 35.07
CA PRO A 9 29.93 -43.25 34.93
C PRO A 9 29.45 -43.47 33.49
N ALA A 10 29.89 -44.55 32.83
CA ALA A 10 29.64 -44.80 31.40
C ALA A 10 28.15 -44.65 31.02
N LYS A 11 27.23 -45.20 31.83
CA LYS A 11 25.78 -45.04 31.61
C LYS A 11 25.30 -43.59 31.63
N ALA A 12 25.92 -42.73 32.44
CA ALA A 12 25.58 -41.31 32.51
C ALA A 12 26.18 -40.56 31.32
N VAL A 13 27.40 -40.91 30.89
CA VAL A 13 28.03 -40.35 29.68
C VAL A 13 27.19 -40.67 28.45
N ASP A 14 26.83 -41.94 28.26
CA ASP A 14 26.02 -42.39 27.11
C ASP A 14 24.62 -41.72 27.08
N ALA A 15 24.03 -41.48 28.25
CA ALA A 15 22.71 -40.85 28.36
C ALA A 15 22.75 -39.32 28.19
N VAL A 16 23.78 -38.65 28.73
CA VAL A 16 23.83 -37.18 28.80
C VAL A 16 24.56 -36.56 27.60
N LEU A 17 25.55 -37.24 27.04
CA LEU A 17 26.38 -36.74 25.94
C LEU A 17 26.02 -37.36 24.59
N VAL A 18 24.76 -37.76 24.43
CA VAL A 18 24.24 -38.23 23.14
C VAL A 18 24.42 -37.14 22.08
N GLN A 19 25.03 -37.50 20.94
CA GLN A 19 25.18 -36.55 19.84
C GLN A 19 23.84 -36.31 19.16
N SER A 20 23.46 -35.04 19.01
CA SER A 20 22.27 -34.64 18.29
C SER A 20 22.45 -34.81 16.78
N ALA A 21 21.37 -35.19 16.09
CA ALA A 21 21.30 -35.02 14.65
C ALA A 21 21.38 -33.52 14.27
N PRO A 22 21.87 -33.17 13.07
CA PRO A 22 21.82 -31.78 12.60
C PRO A 22 20.37 -31.32 12.43
N MET A 23 20.14 -30.02 12.61
CA MET A 23 18.83 -29.42 12.37
C MET A 23 18.48 -29.46 10.87
N PRO A 24 17.20 -29.67 10.51
CA PRO A 24 16.75 -29.58 9.12
C PRO A 24 17.09 -28.22 8.49
N GLU A 25 17.41 -28.22 7.21
CA GLU A 25 17.63 -26.99 6.43
C GLU A 25 16.38 -26.10 6.47
N GLY A 26 16.55 -24.80 6.70
CA GLY A 26 15.45 -23.84 6.89
C GLY A 26 14.90 -23.76 8.32
N SER A 27 15.47 -24.48 9.29
CA SER A 27 15.10 -24.33 10.71
C SER A 27 15.35 -22.89 11.19
N VAL A 28 14.33 -22.28 11.80
CA VAL A 28 14.42 -20.91 12.32
C VAL A 28 15.07 -20.92 13.70
N GLN A 29 16.14 -20.14 13.88
CA GLN A 29 16.78 -19.96 15.18
C GLN A 29 15.96 -19.02 16.06
N VAL A 30 15.90 -19.31 17.36
CA VAL A 30 15.26 -18.41 18.32
C VAL A 30 16.09 -17.14 18.44
N LYS A 31 15.49 -15.99 18.13
CA LYS A 31 16.09 -14.66 18.29
C LYS A 31 15.03 -13.69 18.83
N GLY A 32 15.38 -12.96 19.89
CA GLY A 32 14.56 -11.90 20.44
C GLY A 32 14.81 -10.55 19.76
N ILE A 33 14.10 -9.52 20.21
CA ILE A 33 14.33 -8.13 19.81
C ILE A 33 15.65 -7.69 20.44
N ASP A 34 16.63 -7.33 19.62
CA ASP A 34 17.81 -6.62 20.08
C ASP A 34 17.55 -5.12 20.04
N PHE A 35 17.28 -4.52 21.20
CA PHE A 35 16.98 -3.09 21.27
C PHE A 35 18.16 -2.19 20.88
N ASN A 36 19.38 -2.71 20.84
CA ASN A 36 20.54 -1.95 20.38
C ASN A 36 20.48 -1.69 18.86
N GLU A 37 19.85 -2.59 18.09
CA GLU A 37 19.62 -2.42 16.64
C GLU A 37 18.73 -1.21 16.31
N TYR A 38 18.07 -0.63 17.32
CA TYR A 38 17.20 0.54 17.19
C TYR A 38 17.80 1.81 17.84
N SER A 39 19.07 1.77 18.25
CA SER A 39 19.76 2.97 18.70
C SER A 39 19.83 4.00 17.55
N GLY A 40 19.29 5.20 17.76
CA GLY A 40 19.22 6.25 16.72
C GLY A 40 17.88 6.40 15.99
N ARG A 41 16.89 5.50 16.20
CA ARG A 41 15.50 5.72 15.74
C ARG A 41 14.45 5.17 16.72
N PRO A 42 13.21 5.71 16.72
CA PRO A 42 12.13 5.08 17.48
C PRO A 42 11.83 3.66 16.98
N ILE A 43 11.56 2.74 17.91
CA ILE A 43 11.03 1.41 17.61
C ILE A 43 9.53 1.50 17.27
N THR A 44 9.09 0.79 16.23
CA THR A 44 7.69 0.77 15.80
C THR A 44 6.96 -0.48 16.29
N ILE A 45 5.62 -0.47 16.22
CA ILE A 45 4.82 -1.68 16.50
C ILE A 45 5.14 -2.78 15.49
N ASP A 46 5.38 -2.44 14.23
CA ASP A 46 5.76 -3.42 13.21
C ASP A 46 7.13 -4.05 13.51
N ASP A 47 8.11 -3.25 13.97
CA ASP A 47 9.41 -3.77 14.46
C ASP A 47 9.22 -4.78 15.60
N ILE A 48 8.42 -4.43 16.61
CA ILE A 48 8.15 -5.31 17.76
C ILE A 48 7.52 -6.61 17.28
N VAL A 49 6.43 -6.49 16.52
CA VAL A 49 5.57 -7.61 16.17
C VAL A 49 6.24 -8.57 15.17
N ARG A 50 7.03 -8.08 14.20
CA ARG A 50 7.82 -8.94 13.30
C ARG A 50 8.85 -9.79 14.04
N ASN A 51 9.52 -9.20 15.03
CA ASN A 51 10.51 -9.91 15.82
C ASN A 51 9.90 -10.94 16.79
N MET A 52 8.63 -10.78 17.18
CA MET A 52 7.94 -11.77 18.03
C MET A 52 7.78 -13.14 17.35
N SER A 53 7.76 -13.22 16.01
CA SER A 53 7.65 -14.48 15.27
C SER A 53 8.73 -15.50 15.63
N ASN A 54 9.95 -15.04 15.96
CA ASN A 54 11.11 -15.89 16.22
C ASN A 54 11.48 -15.98 17.72
N MET A 55 10.64 -15.45 18.62
CA MET A 55 10.89 -15.46 20.06
C MET A 55 10.50 -16.78 20.76
N GLY A 56 9.55 -17.52 20.18
CA GLY A 56 9.01 -18.76 20.77
C GLY A 56 7.74 -18.57 21.63
N PHE A 57 7.17 -19.70 22.07
CA PHE A 57 5.93 -19.76 22.87
C PHE A 57 4.73 -19.01 22.24
N GLN A 58 4.02 -18.18 22.99
CA GLN A 58 2.87 -17.43 22.46
C GLN A 58 3.29 -16.24 21.59
N ALA A 59 4.54 -15.76 21.69
CA ALA A 59 5.04 -14.70 20.80
C ALA A 59 5.12 -15.22 19.35
N SER A 60 5.63 -16.43 19.14
CA SER A 60 5.60 -17.07 17.82
C SER A 60 4.17 -17.35 17.32
N ASN A 61 3.22 -17.68 18.21
CA ASN A 61 1.82 -17.84 17.82
C ASN A 61 1.16 -16.51 17.44
N LEU A 62 1.53 -15.40 18.08
CA LEU A 62 1.08 -14.06 17.68
C LEU A 62 1.62 -13.69 16.30
N GLY A 63 2.92 -13.91 16.05
CA GLY A 63 3.51 -13.74 14.72
C GLY A 63 2.80 -14.58 13.66
N LYS A 64 2.51 -15.86 13.98
CA LYS A 64 1.77 -16.74 13.08
C LYS A 64 0.32 -16.30 12.87
N ALA A 65 -0.35 -15.75 13.88
CA ALA A 65 -1.70 -15.18 13.75
C ALA A 65 -1.73 -14.03 12.74
N ILE A 66 -0.70 -13.18 12.73
CA ILE A 66 -0.56 -12.07 11.80
C ILE A 66 -0.34 -12.58 10.38
N GLU A 67 0.56 -13.55 10.19
CA GLU A 67 0.75 -14.19 8.88
C GLU A 67 -0.55 -14.79 8.34
N VAL A 68 -1.31 -15.51 9.18
CA VAL A 68 -2.57 -16.14 8.76
C VAL A 68 -3.62 -15.09 8.42
N VAL A 69 -3.72 -14.01 9.19
CA VAL A 69 -4.63 -12.89 8.88
C VAL A 69 -4.22 -12.19 7.59
N ASP A 70 -2.93 -11.97 7.34
CA ASP A 70 -2.47 -11.33 6.11
C ASP A 70 -2.72 -12.20 4.89
N ARG A 71 -2.42 -13.51 4.95
CA ARG A 71 -2.76 -14.47 3.87
C ARG A 71 -4.26 -14.51 3.61
N MET A 72 -5.06 -14.52 4.68
CA MET A 72 -6.52 -14.46 4.59
C MET A 72 -6.94 -13.20 3.83
N ARG A 73 -6.47 -12.02 4.22
CA ARG A 73 -6.81 -10.73 3.59
C ARG A 73 -6.33 -10.61 2.15
N SER A 74 -5.14 -11.13 1.86
CA SER A 74 -4.52 -11.07 0.53
C SER A 74 -5.09 -12.10 -0.44
N TRP A 75 -5.85 -13.08 0.05
CA TRP A 75 -6.42 -14.14 -0.78
C TRP A 75 -7.29 -13.57 -1.92
N LYS A 76 -7.07 -14.11 -3.12
CA LYS A 76 -7.85 -13.84 -4.34
C LYS A 76 -8.33 -15.17 -4.89
N ASP A 77 -9.57 -15.23 -5.35
CA ASP A 77 -10.07 -16.42 -6.03
C ASP A 77 -9.31 -16.58 -7.37
N PRO A 78 -8.68 -17.74 -7.65
CA PRO A 78 -7.96 -17.96 -8.90
C PRO A 78 -8.84 -17.87 -10.15
N ALA A 79 -10.13 -18.18 -10.03
CA ALA A 79 -11.10 -18.14 -11.12
C ALA A 79 -11.77 -16.75 -11.27
N ASP A 80 -11.86 -15.99 -10.18
CA ASP A 80 -12.47 -14.66 -10.16
C ASP A 80 -11.75 -13.72 -9.17
N PRO A 81 -10.68 -13.02 -9.58
CA PRO A 81 -9.90 -12.15 -8.70
C PRO A 81 -10.69 -11.00 -8.04
N SER A 82 -11.93 -10.73 -8.48
CA SER A 82 -12.82 -9.76 -7.84
C SER A 82 -13.36 -10.29 -6.50
N LYS A 83 -13.47 -11.61 -6.35
CA LYS A 83 -13.90 -12.24 -5.10
C LYS A 83 -12.86 -12.03 -4.01
N ARG A 84 -13.36 -11.80 -2.81
CA ARG A 84 -12.61 -11.61 -1.57
C ARG A 84 -13.01 -12.72 -0.60
N PRO A 85 -12.16 -13.03 0.39
CA PRO A 85 -12.53 -13.96 1.46
C PRO A 85 -13.78 -13.44 2.20
N THR A 86 -14.65 -14.36 2.62
CA THR A 86 -15.70 -14.06 3.61
C THR A 86 -15.11 -14.23 5.00
N ILE A 87 -14.89 -13.13 5.71
CA ILE A 87 -14.24 -13.12 7.03
C ILE A 87 -15.31 -13.05 8.12
N PHE A 88 -15.39 -14.10 8.93
CA PHE A 88 -16.26 -14.18 10.10
C PHE A 88 -15.50 -13.74 11.34
N LEU A 89 -15.99 -12.68 11.99
CA LEU A 89 -15.46 -12.18 13.26
C LEU A 89 -16.37 -12.62 14.42
N GLY A 90 -15.81 -13.36 15.37
CA GLY A 90 -16.47 -13.73 16.62
C GLY A 90 -15.85 -13.03 17.81
N TYR A 91 -16.66 -12.47 18.72
CA TYR A 91 -16.16 -11.92 19.98
C TYR A 91 -17.15 -12.10 21.13
N THR A 92 -16.65 -12.29 22.35
CA THR A 92 -17.47 -12.40 23.56
C THR A 92 -17.89 -11.01 24.09
N SER A 93 -18.98 -10.98 24.87
CA SER A 93 -19.60 -9.74 25.38
C SER A 93 -18.62 -8.79 26.07
N ASN A 94 -17.77 -9.34 26.95
CA ASN A 94 -16.79 -8.58 27.74
C ASN A 94 -15.81 -7.74 26.89
N LEU A 95 -15.59 -8.12 25.63
CA LEU A 95 -14.70 -7.38 24.74
C LEU A 95 -15.33 -6.09 24.23
N ILE A 96 -16.67 -6.03 24.11
CA ILE A 96 -17.39 -4.78 23.85
C ILE A 96 -17.49 -3.93 25.11
N SER A 97 -17.60 -4.54 26.30
CA SER A 97 -17.51 -3.80 27.57
C SER A 97 -16.15 -3.09 27.71
N SER A 98 -15.07 -3.70 27.21
CA SER A 98 -13.72 -3.14 27.19
C SER A 98 -13.52 -2.04 26.12
N GLY A 99 -12.31 -1.47 26.06
CA GLY A 99 -11.89 -0.56 24.96
C GLY A 99 -11.55 -1.27 23.64
N LEU A 100 -11.65 -2.60 23.59
CA LEU A 100 -11.49 -3.35 22.34
C LEU A 100 -12.69 -3.12 21.39
N ARG A 101 -13.80 -2.60 21.90
CA ARG A 101 -14.94 -2.11 21.12
C ARG A 101 -14.50 -1.18 19.99
N GLU A 102 -13.63 -0.22 20.26
CA GLU A 102 -13.18 0.75 19.27
C GLU A 102 -12.35 0.08 18.14
N THR A 103 -11.56 -0.94 18.48
CA THR A 103 -10.84 -1.78 17.52
C THR A 103 -11.81 -2.59 16.66
N ILE A 104 -12.85 -3.19 17.25
CA ILE A 104 -13.88 -3.91 16.51
C ILE A 104 -14.67 -2.96 15.60
N ARG A 105 -15.05 -1.79 16.10
CA ARG A 105 -15.73 -0.74 15.33
C ARG A 105 -14.91 -0.35 14.10
N TYR A 106 -13.61 -0.15 14.24
CA TYR A 106 -12.71 0.12 13.11
C TYR A 106 -12.81 -0.97 12.03
N LEU A 107 -12.74 -2.26 12.40
CA LEU A 107 -12.83 -3.35 11.43
C LEU A 107 -14.17 -3.34 10.66
N VAL A 108 -15.26 -3.04 11.35
CA VAL A 108 -16.61 -3.00 10.77
C VAL A 108 -16.81 -1.76 9.90
N GLN A 109 -16.35 -0.59 10.38
CA GLN A 109 -16.40 0.69 9.67
C GLN A 109 -15.68 0.62 8.32
N HIS A 110 -14.52 -0.04 8.27
CA HIS A 110 -13.69 -0.15 7.07
C HIS A 110 -13.93 -1.42 6.24
N ARG A 111 -15.03 -2.16 6.50
CA ARG A 111 -15.42 -3.38 5.75
C ARG A 111 -14.34 -4.46 5.73
N HIS A 112 -13.55 -4.57 6.81
CA HIS A 112 -12.53 -5.60 6.94
C HIS A 112 -13.10 -7.00 7.27
N VAL A 113 -14.36 -7.06 7.67
CA VAL A 113 -15.08 -8.30 8.01
C VAL A 113 -16.39 -8.40 7.25
N SER A 114 -16.85 -9.62 7.02
CA SER A 114 -18.05 -9.90 6.21
C SER A 114 -19.26 -10.30 7.04
N ALA A 115 -19.05 -10.86 8.23
CA ALA A 115 -20.11 -11.21 9.17
C ALA A 115 -19.58 -11.25 10.61
N ILE A 116 -20.48 -11.00 11.56
CA ILE A 116 -20.15 -10.99 12.99
C ILE A 116 -20.99 -12.02 13.73
N VAL A 117 -20.40 -12.70 14.71
CA VAL A 117 -21.17 -13.44 15.72
C VAL A 117 -20.77 -12.96 17.11
N THR A 118 -21.75 -12.60 17.93
CA THR A 118 -21.53 -12.17 19.32
C THR A 118 -22.61 -12.75 20.24
N THR A 119 -22.54 -12.39 21.52
CA THR A 119 -23.52 -12.70 22.58
C THR A 119 -24.31 -11.44 22.94
N ALA A 120 -25.43 -11.56 23.67
CA ALA A 120 -26.33 -10.43 23.91
C ALA A 120 -25.64 -9.25 24.60
N GLY A 121 -24.80 -9.49 25.61
CA GLY A 121 -23.97 -8.46 26.24
C GLY A 121 -23.08 -7.69 25.24
N GLY A 122 -22.55 -8.39 24.24
CA GLY A 122 -21.78 -7.79 23.16
C GLY A 122 -22.61 -6.87 22.28
N VAL A 123 -23.90 -7.18 22.11
CA VAL A 123 -24.86 -6.34 21.39
C VAL A 123 -25.22 -5.09 22.21
N GLU A 124 -25.74 -5.30 23.42
CA GLU A 124 -26.34 -4.23 24.21
C GLU A 124 -25.31 -3.23 24.72
N GLU A 125 -24.10 -3.67 25.11
CA GLU A 125 -23.09 -2.76 25.64
C GLU A 125 -22.55 -1.77 24.59
N ASP A 126 -22.58 -2.11 23.30
CA ASP A 126 -22.24 -1.17 22.23
C ASP A 126 -23.25 -0.03 22.15
N PHE A 127 -24.54 -0.35 22.24
CA PHE A 127 -25.61 0.66 22.23
C PHE A 127 -25.62 1.48 23.52
N ILE A 128 -25.49 0.81 24.66
CA ILE A 128 -25.45 1.47 25.98
C ILE A 128 -24.30 2.48 26.03
N LYS A 129 -23.12 2.16 25.47
CA LYS A 129 -21.98 3.08 25.43
C LYS A 129 -22.19 4.33 24.60
N CYS A 130 -23.16 4.36 23.69
CA CYS A 130 -23.58 5.59 23.00
C CYS A 130 -24.50 6.46 23.88
N LEU A 131 -25.11 5.89 24.92
CA LEU A 131 -26.03 6.59 25.83
C LEU A 131 -25.33 7.04 27.11
N ALA A 132 -24.42 6.22 27.64
CA ALA A 132 -23.66 6.51 28.86
C ALA A 132 -22.36 5.68 28.92
N PRO A 133 -21.29 6.22 29.52
CA PRO A 133 -19.98 5.58 29.54
C PRO A 133 -19.88 4.41 30.54
N THR A 134 -18.91 3.53 30.28
CA THR A 134 -18.38 2.52 31.21
C THR A 134 -17.07 3.02 31.81
N TYR A 135 -16.79 2.70 33.08
CA TYR A 135 -15.64 3.23 33.81
C TYR A 135 -14.65 2.15 34.24
N MET A 136 -13.40 2.54 34.44
CA MET A 136 -12.39 1.70 35.08
C MET A 136 -12.71 1.51 36.56
N GLY A 137 -12.58 0.27 37.04
CA GLY A 137 -12.66 -0.12 38.44
C GLY A 137 -11.56 -1.14 38.77
N ALA A 138 -11.88 -2.13 39.59
CA ALA A 138 -10.94 -3.21 39.94
C ALA A 138 -11.67 -4.54 40.15
N PHE A 139 -10.98 -5.65 39.88
CA PHE A 139 -11.54 -7.01 40.03
C PHE A 139 -12.01 -7.30 41.46
N HIS A 140 -11.32 -6.75 42.47
CA HIS A 140 -11.55 -7.03 43.88
C HIS A 140 -12.57 -6.09 44.55
N LEU A 141 -13.26 -5.22 43.78
CA LEU A 141 -14.31 -4.37 44.35
C LEU A 141 -15.44 -5.25 44.91
N ASP A 142 -15.83 -4.97 46.15
CA ASP A 142 -16.83 -5.73 46.89
C ASP A 142 -18.21 -5.66 46.24
N GLY A 143 -18.79 -6.83 45.95
CA GLY A 143 -20.06 -6.94 45.24
C GLY A 143 -21.25 -6.37 46.04
N ALA A 144 -21.25 -6.53 47.36
CA ALA A 144 -22.35 -6.04 48.19
C ALA A 144 -22.40 -4.50 48.21
N THR A 145 -21.24 -3.86 48.33
CA THR A 145 -21.09 -2.40 48.27
C THR A 145 -21.51 -1.86 46.90
N LEU A 146 -21.00 -2.46 45.82
CA LEU A 146 -21.37 -2.09 44.46
C LEU A 146 -22.88 -2.17 44.24
N ARG A 147 -23.51 -3.29 44.63
CA ARG A 147 -24.96 -3.48 44.50
C ARG A 147 -25.77 -2.44 45.28
N LYS A 148 -25.38 -2.13 46.52
CA LYS A 148 -26.03 -1.08 47.33
C LYS A 148 -25.95 0.30 46.67
N SER A 149 -24.88 0.57 45.92
CA SER A 149 -24.68 1.81 45.17
C SER A 149 -25.23 1.79 43.75
N GLY A 150 -25.88 0.71 43.30
CA GLY A 150 -26.37 0.59 41.92
C GLY A 150 -25.25 0.54 40.88
N MET A 151 -24.14 -0.11 41.21
CA MET A 151 -22.98 -0.28 40.32
C MET A 151 -22.83 -1.75 39.93
N ASN A 152 -22.69 -2.02 38.62
CA ASN A 152 -22.51 -3.38 38.08
C ASN A 152 -21.04 -3.55 37.68
N ARG A 153 -20.40 -4.67 38.05
CA ARG A 153 -18.98 -4.94 37.77
C ARG A 153 -18.82 -5.95 36.64
N ILE A 154 -17.95 -5.63 35.68
CA ILE A 154 -17.53 -6.51 34.57
C ILE A 154 -16.00 -6.63 34.64
N GLY A 155 -15.49 -7.67 35.29
CA GLY A 155 -14.05 -7.78 35.55
C GLY A 155 -13.52 -6.61 36.39
N ASN A 156 -12.65 -5.78 35.81
CA ASN A 156 -12.16 -4.51 36.36
C ASN A 156 -12.86 -3.28 35.79
N LEU A 157 -14.05 -3.42 35.21
CA LEU A 157 -14.87 -2.32 34.71
C LEU A 157 -16.13 -2.15 35.58
N VAL A 158 -16.69 -0.95 35.59
CA VAL A 158 -17.91 -0.59 36.30
C VAL A 158 -18.90 0.10 35.37
N VAL A 159 -20.14 -0.42 35.35
CA VAL A 159 -21.27 0.12 34.61
C VAL A 159 -22.33 0.58 35.61
N PRO A 160 -22.60 1.89 35.74
CA PRO A 160 -23.70 2.38 36.57
C PRO A 160 -25.05 1.83 36.11
N ASN A 161 -25.95 1.52 37.03
CA ASN A 161 -27.26 0.97 36.67
C ASN A 161 -28.13 1.95 35.86
N ASP A 162 -27.88 3.26 36.02
CA ASP A 162 -28.49 4.34 35.24
C ASP A 162 -28.28 4.16 33.72
N ASN A 163 -27.17 3.51 33.31
CA ASN A 163 -26.91 3.20 31.91
C ASN A 163 -28.00 2.26 31.33
N TYR A 164 -28.46 1.28 32.12
CA TYR A 164 -29.51 0.35 31.71
C TYR A 164 -30.90 0.99 31.74
N CYS A 165 -31.13 1.95 32.65
CA CYS A 165 -32.37 2.76 32.63
C CYS A 165 -32.45 3.61 31.34
N LYS A 166 -31.35 4.25 30.95
CA LYS A 166 -31.28 4.98 29.66
C LYS A 166 -31.47 4.07 28.45
N PHE A 167 -30.96 2.84 28.54
CA PHE A 167 -31.15 1.84 27.49
C PHE A 167 -32.61 1.41 27.36
N GLU A 168 -33.30 1.19 28.47
CA GLU A 168 -34.74 0.94 28.51
C GLU A 168 -35.52 2.07 27.80
N ASP A 169 -35.28 3.32 28.21
CA ASP A 169 -35.92 4.51 27.64
C ASP A 169 -35.73 4.61 26.13
N TRP A 170 -34.56 4.20 25.64
CA TRP A 170 -34.22 4.22 24.21
C TRP A 170 -34.81 3.04 23.43
N VAL A 171 -34.70 1.81 23.95
CA VAL A 171 -35.00 0.59 23.19
C VAL A 171 -36.50 0.26 23.17
N VAL A 172 -37.23 0.52 24.26
CA VAL A 172 -38.64 0.13 24.39
C VAL A 172 -39.52 0.75 23.30
N PRO A 173 -39.41 2.06 22.96
CA PRO A 173 -40.16 2.64 21.84
C PRO A 173 -39.83 2.01 20.47
N ILE A 174 -38.63 1.47 20.31
CA ILE A 174 -38.23 0.76 19.08
C ILE A 174 -38.89 -0.63 19.04
N LEU A 175 -38.93 -1.34 20.18
CA LEU A 175 -39.63 -2.62 20.30
C LEU A 175 -41.13 -2.47 20.04
N ASP A 176 -41.76 -1.38 20.51
CA ASP A 176 -43.16 -1.06 20.20
C ASP A 176 -43.38 -0.98 18.68
N LYS A 177 -42.54 -0.22 17.95
CA LYS A 177 -42.62 -0.12 16.48
C LYS A 177 -42.37 -1.44 15.78
N MET A 178 -41.39 -2.22 16.23
CA MET A 178 -41.10 -3.53 15.65
C MET A 178 -42.28 -4.50 15.82
N LEU A 179 -42.99 -4.43 16.95
CA LEU A 179 -44.21 -5.19 17.17
C LEU A 179 -45.34 -4.70 16.25
N GLU A 180 -45.55 -3.39 16.12
CA GLU A 180 -46.54 -2.83 15.19
C GLU A 180 -46.29 -3.31 13.75
N GLU A 181 -45.03 -3.28 13.30
CA GLU A 181 -44.60 -3.76 11.99
C GLU A 181 -44.89 -5.27 11.82
N GLN A 182 -44.56 -6.08 12.84
CA GLN A 182 -44.85 -7.52 12.85
C GLN A 182 -46.35 -7.79 12.72
N GLU A 183 -47.18 -7.14 13.55
CA GLU A 183 -48.62 -7.37 13.58
C GLU A 183 -49.31 -6.84 12.31
N ALA A 184 -48.87 -5.70 11.77
CA ALA A 184 -49.35 -5.18 10.49
C ALA A 184 -49.02 -6.12 9.32
N SER A 185 -47.91 -6.87 9.40
CA SER A 185 -47.55 -7.86 8.39
C SER A 185 -48.36 -9.16 8.47
N SER A 186 -49.10 -9.41 9.56
CA SER A 186 -49.78 -10.69 9.80
C SER A 186 -50.81 -11.07 8.72
N SER A 187 -51.42 -10.08 8.06
CA SER A 187 -52.36 -10.26 6.95
C SER A 187 -51.69 -10.51 5.59
N LEU A 188 -50.37 -10.33 5.48
CA LEU A 188 -49.62 -10.57 4.26
C LEU A 188 -49.38 -12.07 4.01
N PRO A 189 -49.10 -12.47 2.74
CA PRO A 189 -48.60 -13.80 2.41
C PRO A 189 -47.38 -14.19 3.26
N ALA A 190 -47.22 -15.48 3.56
CA ALA A 190 -46.22 -15.95 4.53
C ALA A 190 -44.76 -15.55 4.18
N ASP A 191 -44.45 -15.40 2.90
CA ASP A 191 -43.16 -14.96 2.36
C ASP A 191 -42.93 -13.45 2.44
N GLU A 192 -43.99 -12.66 2.63
CA GLU A 192 -43.94 -11.20 2.81
C GLU A 192 -44.09 -10.78 4.28
N ARG A 193 -44.38 -11.73 5.18
CA ARG A 193 -44.51 -11.46 6.62
C ARG A 193 -43.17 -11.04 7.23
N ILE A 194 -43.24 -10.09 8.15
CA ILE A 194 -42.06 -9.66 8.91
C ILE A 194 -41.81 -10.69 10.01
N HIS A 195 -40.74 -11.46 9.83
CA HIS A 195 -40.16 -12.32 10.85
C HIS A 195 -38.91 -11.65 11.40
N TRP A 196 -38.96 -11.20 12.64
CA TRP A 196 -37.77 -10.70 13.32
C TRP A 196 -36.84 -11.86 13.65
N THR A 197 -35.55 -11.67 13.42
CA THR A 197 -34.48 -12.58 13.80
C THR A 197 -33.43 -11.78 14.55
N PRO A 198 -32.53 -12.41 15.33
CA PRO A 198 -31.50 -11.65 16.03
C PRO A 198 -30.73 -10.69 15.12
N SER A 199 -30.33 -11.14 13.91
CA SER A 199 -29.63 -10.28 12.96
C SER A 199 -30.47 -9.12 12.44
N LYS A 200 -31.77 -9.32 12.20
CA LYS A 200 -32.68 -8.22 11.79
C LYS A 200 -32.93 -7.23 12.93
N VAL A 201 -33.06 -7.72 14.17
CA VAL A 201 -33.19 -6.86 15.36
C VAL A 201 -31.93 -6.01 15.53
N ILE A 202 -30.74 -6.62 15.51
CA ILE A 202 -29.47 -5.89 15.66
C ILE A 202 -29.28 -4.88 14.53
N HIS A 203 -29.61 -5.25 13.29
CA HIS A 203 -29.56 -4.34 12.14
C HIS A 203 -30.52 -3.15 12.30
N ARG A 204 -31.74 -3.38 12.82
CA ARG A 204 -32.69 -2.31 13.16
C ARG A 204 -32.13 -1.40 14.25
N LEU A 205 -31.61 -1.95 15.34
CA LEU A 205 -31.03 -1.17 16.44
C LEU A 205 -29.79 -0.37 15.99
N GLY A 206 -28.95 -0.93 15.12
CA GLY A 206 -27.82 -0.24 14.48
C GLY A 206 -28.25 0.97 13.65
N LYS A 207 -29.38 0.87 12.96
CA LYS A 207 -29.99 2.02 12.26
C LYS A 207 -30.49 3.07 13.24
N GLU A 208 -31.20 2.66 14.29
CA GLU A 208 -31.87 3.58 15.23
C GLU A 208 -30.90 4.29 16.17
N ILE A 209 -29.76 3.67 16.53
CA ILE A 209 -28.78 4.34 17.41
C ILE A 209 -28.12 5.52 16.70
N ASN A 210 -27.96 5.43 15.36
CA ASN A 210 -27.46 6.49 14.48
C ASN A 210 -26.24 7.25 15.04
N HIS A 211 -25.27 6.51 15.57
CA HIS A 211 -24.11 7.06 16.27
C HIS A 211 -22.82 6.43 15.73
N GLU A 212 -21.89 7.24 15.23
CA GLU A 212 -20.68 6.74 14.54
C GLU A 212 -19.70 5.99 15.45
N ASP A 213 -19.84 6.11 16.77
CA ASP A 213 -19.05 5.30 17.70
C ASP A 213 -19.59 3.87 17.90
N SER A 214 -20.79 3.56 17.40
CA SER A 214 -21.37 2.21 17.51
C SER A 214 -20.80 1.26 16.45
N VAL A 215 -20.39 0.07 16.88
CA VAL A 215 -20.07 -1.06 15.99
C VAL A 215 -21.26 -1.38 15.10
N TYR A 216 -22.46 -1.42 15.67
CA TYR A 216 -23.67 -1.86 14.97
C TYR A 216 -24.28 -0.81 14.05
N TYR A 217 -24.02 0.48 14.31
CA TYR A 217 -24.26 1.53 13.32
C TYR A 217 -23.45 1.27 12.04
N TRP A 218 -22.16 0.98 12.16
CA TRP A 218 -21.32 0.66 11.00
C TRP A 218 -21.70 -0.66 10.35
N ALA A 219 -22.09 -1.67 11.14
CA ALA A 219 -22.58 -2.93 10.59
C ALA A 219 -23.83 -2.70 9.73
N TYR A 220 -24.77 -1.88 10.19
CA TYR A 220 -25.93 -1.44 9.42
C TYR A 220 -25.52 -0.67 8.15
N LYS A 221 -24.64 0.33 8.26
CA LYS A 221 -24.20 1.16 7.11
C LYS A 221 -23.46 0.37 6.03
N ASN A 222 -22.75 -0.67 6.43
CA ASN A 222 -21.95 -1.50 5.54
C ASN A 222 -22.61 -2.82 5.13
N ASP A 223 -23.87 -3.04 5.55
CA ASP A 223 -24.62 -4.28 5.30
C ASP A 223 -23.88 -5.54 5.78
N ILE A 224 -23.29 -5.46 6.97
CA ILE A 224 -22.59 -6.58 7.63
C ILE A 224 -23.57 -7.25 8.61
N PRO A 225 -24.00 -8.51 8.38
CA PRO A 225 -24.90 -9.20 9.28
C PRO A 225 -24.23 -9.53 10.62
N VAL A 226 -24.98 -9.37 11.71
CA VAL A 226 -24.56 -9.69 13.08
C VAL A 226 -25.48 -10.77 13.63
N PHE A 227 -24.94 -11.95 13.91
CA PHE A 227 -25.71 -13.06 14.48
C PHE A 227 -25.50 -13.14 15.98
N CYS A 228 -26.60 -13.38 16.72
CA CYS A 228 -26.57 -13.60 18.16
C CYS A 228 -27.65 -14.62 18.53
N PRO A 229 -27.36 -15.93 18.46
CA PRO A 229 -28.37 -16.98 18.66
C PRO A 229 -29.05 -16.94 20.03
N ALA A 230 -28.36 -16.42 21.04
CA ALA A 230 -28.87 -16.21 22.40
C ALA A 230 -29.07 -14.71 22.70
N LEU A 231 -29.79 -13.99 21.83
CA LEU A 231 -30.03 -12.54 21.98
C LEU A 231 -30.74 -12.16 23.29
N THR A 232 -31.50 -13.09 23.87
CA THR A 232 -32.27 -12.90 25.10
C THR A 232 -31.44 -13.01 26.38
N ASP A 233 -30.14 -13.32 26.30
CA ASP A 233 -29.28 -13.57 27.46
C ASP A 233 -28.53 -12.31 27.94
N GLY A 234 -29.28 -11.26 28.29
CA GLY A 234 -28.74 -9.96 28.68
C GLY A 234 -29.83 -8.91 28.96
N SER A 235 -29.43 -7.65 29.16
CA SER A 235 -30.34 -6.52 29.36
C SER A 235 -31.35 -6.34 28.22
N LEU A 236 -30.97 -6.61 26.96
CA LEU A 236 -31.94 -6.61 25.86
C LEU A 236 -33.02 -7.68 26.05
N GLY A 237 -32.65 -8.84 26.62
CA GLY A 237 -33.58 -9.88 27.05
C GLY A 237 -34.53 -9.41 28.15
N ASP A 238 -34.02 -8.69 29.15
CA ASP A 238 -34.85 -8.09 30.21
C ASP A 238 -35.87 -7.11 29.61
N MET A 239 -35.46 -6.27 28.65
CA MET A 239 -36.35 -5.33 27.96
C MET A 239 -37.41 -6.05 27.14
N LEU A 240 -37.04 -7.11 26.41
CA LEU A 240 -37.99 -7.96 25.70
C LEU A 240 -38.98 -8.63 26.67
N PHE A 241 -38.50 -9.10 27.82
CA PHE A 241 -39.34 -9.69 28.86
C PHE A 241 -40.36 -8.68 29.40
N PHE A 242 -39.94 -7.49 29.83
CA PHE A 242 -40.87 -6.46 30.31
C PHE A 242 -41.85 -6.01 29.22
N HIS A 243 -41.39 -5.92 27.98
CA HIS A 243 -42.23 -5.60 26.83
C HIS A 243 -43.39 -6.58 26.65
N THR A 244 -43.21 -7.87 26.93
CA THR A 244 -44.29 -8.88 26.82
C THR A 244 -45.49 -8.61 27.72
N PHE A 245 -45.27 -8.03 28.91
CA PHE A 245 -46.38 -7.67 29.81
C PHE A 245 -47.06 -6.38 29.36
N LYS A 246 -46.28 -5.41 28.87
CA LYS A 246 -46.80 -4.14 28.35
C LYS A 246 -47.64 -4.33 27.09
N ALA A 247 -47.19 -5.20 26.19
CA ALA A 247 -47.80 -5.43 24.89
C ALA A 247 -48.93 -6.47 24.89
N SER A 248 -49.20 -7.11 26.03
CA SER A 248 -50.19 -8.19 26.14
C SER A 248 -51.57 -7.78 25.60
N PRO A 249 -52.25 -8.60 24.78
CA PRO A 249 -51.93 -10.00 24.45
C PRO A 249 -50.97 -10.20 23.26
N GLN A 250 -50.49 -9.12 22.63
CA GLN A 250 -49.52 -9.20 21.54
C GLN A 250 -48.11 -9.46 22.09
N MET A 251 -47.21 -9.97 21.25
CA MET A 251 -45.83 -10.21 21.63
C MET A 251 -44.89 -10.20 20.42
N LEU A 252 -43.71 -9.62 20.61
CA LEU A 252 -42.64 -9.68 19.61
C LEU A 252 -42.09 -11.11 19.54
N ARG A 253 -41.92 -11.64 18.32
CA ARG A 253 -41.35 -12.97 18.09
C ARG A 253 -40.04 -12.86 17.36
N ILE A 254 -39.00 -13.48 17.91
CA ILE A 254 -37.65 -13.48 17.34
C ILE A 254 -37.29 -14.91 16.98
N ASP A 255 -37.22 -15.22 15.69
CA ASP A 255 -36.87 -16.53 15.16
C ASP A 255 -35.35 -16.67 14.98
N ILE A 256 -34.81 -17.78 15.48
CA ILE A 256 -33.40 -18.15 15.32
C ILE A 256 -33.17 -19.06 14.11
N VAL A 257 -34.22 -19.71 13.59
CA VAL A 257 -34.11 -20.69 12.50
C VAL A 257 -33.78 -20.02 11.17
N GLU A 258 -34.41 -18.89 10.88
CA GLU A 258 -34.06 -18.09 9.71
C GLU A 258 -32.60 -17.59 9.78
N ASP A 259 -32.13 -17.17 10.96
CA ASP A 259 -30.77 -16.67 11.16
C ASP A 259 -29.70 -17.77 10.99
N ILE A 260 -29.93 -18.98 11.51
CA ILE A 260 -28.99 -20.10 11.28
C ILE A 260 -28.94 -20.48 9.79
N ARG A 261 -30.07 -20.42 9.07
CA ARG A 261 -30.09 -20.65 7.62
C ARG A 261 -29.25 -19.60 6.90
N ARG A 262 -29.35 -18.32 7.30
CA ARG A 262 -28.62 -17.21 6.70
C ARG A 262 -27.11 -17.34 6.88
N ILE A 263 -26.61 -17.58 8.10
CA ILE A 263 -25.16 -17.72 8.34
C ILE A 263 -24.58 -18.97 7.65
N ASN A 264 -25.29 -20.10 7.67
CA ASN A 264 -24.83 -21.32 7.00
C ASN A 264 -24.76 -21.12 5.48
N THR A 265 -25.77 -20.47 4.90
CA THR A 265 -25.81 -20.17 3.47
C THR A 265 -24.69 -19.20 3.07
N LEU A 266 -24.39 -18.21 3.91
CA LEU A 266 -23.29 -17.28 3.71
C LEU A 266 -21.94 -18.02 3.64
N ALA A 267 -21.69 -18.96 4.56
CA ALA A 267 -20.49 -19.78 4.53
C ALA A 267 -20.44 -20.72 3.30
N MET A 268 -21.55 -21.41 2.99
CA MET A 268 -21.65 -22.32 1.84
C MET A 268 -21.34 -21.64 0.50
N ASN A 269 -21.80 -20.40 0.32
CA ASN A 269 -21.61 -19.66 -0.92
C ASN A 269 -20.24 -18.97 -1.03
N ALA A 270 -19.44 -18.97 0.03
CA ALA A 270 -18.15 -18.30 0.06
C ALA A 270 -17.05 -19.13 -0.62
N ALA A 271 -16.35 -18.51 -1.57
CA ALA A 271 -15.22 -19.14 -2.27
C ALA A 271 -14.05 -19.45 -1.32
N CYS A 272 -13.77 -18.53 -0.38
CA CYS A 272 -12.85 -18.71 0.73
C CYS A 272 -13.47 -18.15 2.00
N THR A 273 -13.24 -18.81 3.13
CA THR A 273 -13.64 -18.29 4.43
C THR A 273 -12.46 -18.21 5.39
N GLY A 274 -12.46 -17.11 6.15
CA GLY A 274 -11.56 -16.89 7.26
C GLY A 274 -12.33 -16.75 8.57
N ILE A 275 -11.82 -17.35 9.64
CA ILE A 275 -12.39 -17.24 10.99
C ILE A 275 -11.42 -16.45 11.87
N ILE A 276 -11.90 -15.39 12.51
CA ILE A 276 -11.18 -14.69 13.59
C ILE A 276 -12.09 -14.72 14.82
N VAL A 277 -11.69 -15.42 15.87
CA VAL A 277 -12.50 -15.56 17.10
C VAL A 277 -11.71 -15.08 18.32
N LEU A 278 -12.29 -14.11 19.02
CA LEU A 278 -11.78 -13.53 20.25
C LEU A 278 -12.65 -14.05 21.42
N GLY A 279 -12.12 -15.01 22.18
CA GLY A 279 -12.86 -15.73 23.21
C GLY A 279 -13.34 -17.13 22.75
N GLY A 280 -14.46 -17.59 23.31
CA GLY A 280 -14.97 -18.96 23.14
C GLY A 280 -16.50 -19.03 23.21
N GLY A 281 -17.06 -20.18 23.59
CA GLY A 281 -18.50 -20.34 23.77
C GLY A 281 -19.30 -20.30 22.46
N VAL A 282 -20.53 -19.78 22.52
CA VAL A 282 -21.47 -19.78 21.38
C VAL A 282 -20.87 -19.10 20.14
N VAL A 283 -20.10 -18.02 20.31
CA VAL A 283 -19.56 -17.26 19.17
C VAL A 283 -18.55 -18.10 18.38
N LYS A 284 -17.66 -18.82 19.08
CA LYS A 284 -16.69 -19.74 18.46
C LYS A 284 -17.43 -20.87 17.75
N HIS A 285 -18.31 -21.55 18.49
CA HIS A 285 -18.97 -22.73 17.97
C HIS A 285 -19.87 -22.42 16.78
N HIS A 286 -20.64 -21.32 16.82
CA HIS A 286 -21.59 -20.97 15.77
C HIS A 286 -20.89 -20.60 14.45
N ILE A 287 -19.79 -19.86 14.48
CA ILE A 287 -18.97 -19.56 13.28
C ILE A 287 -18.34 -20.83 12.72
N ALA A 288 -17.72 -21.64 13.57
CA ALA A 288 -17.06 -22.88 13.15
C ALA A 288 -18.08 -23.87 12.57
N ASN A 289 -19.28 -23.96 13.13
CA ASN A 289 -20.36 -24.81 12.66
C ASN A 289 -20.97 -24.32 11.34
N ALA A 290 -21.03 -23.02 11.08
CA ALA A 290 -21.41 -22.51 9.76
C ALA A 290 -20.38 -22.93 8.69
N ASN A 291 -19.09 -22.91 9.04
CA ASN A 291 -18.01 -23.32 8.14
C ASN A 291 -17.93 -24.84 7.93
N LEU A 292 -18.49 -25.66 8.83
CA LEU A 292 -18.70 -27.09 8.57
C LEU A 292 -19.53 -27.32 7.30
N MET A 293 -20.52 -26.48 7.03
CA MET A 293 -21.43 -26.63 5.88
C MET A 293 -20.73 -26.47 4.53
N ARG A 294 -19.50 -25.94 4.51
CA ARG A 294 -18.62 -25.85 3.33
C ARG A 294 -17.37 -26.75 3.43
N ASN A 295 -17.41 -27.72 4.34
CA ASN A 295 -16.32 -28.64 4.64
C ASN A 295 -15.06 -27.96 5.21
N GLY A 296 -15.26 -26.88 5.96
CA GLY A 296 -14.26 -26.23 6.79
C GLY A 296 -13.83 -24.85 6.31
N ALA A 297 -13.32 -24.04 7.23
CA ALA A 297 -12.65 -22.78 6.90
C ALA A 297 -11.25 -22.99 6.32
N ASP A 298 -10.83 -22.06 5.47
CA ASP A 298 -9.50 -22.05 4.85
C ASP A 298 -8.44 -21.47 5.81
N TYR A 299 -8.83 -20.47 6.59
CA TYR A 299 -7.99 -19.78 7.57
C TYR A 299 -8.71 -19.67 8.91
N ALA A 300 -8.00 -19.86 10.03
CA ALA A 300 -8.56 -19.68 11.37
C ALA A 300 -7.55 -19.10 12.39
N VAL A 301 -7.95 -18.02 13.06
CA VAL A 301 -7.19 -17.43 14.17
C VAL A 301 -8.06 -17.38 15.41
N PHE A 302 -7.63 -18.06 16.47
CA PHE A 302 -8.29 -18.03 17.78
C PHE A 302 -7.42 -17.28 18.78
N VAL A 303 -7.99 -16.30 19.48
CA VAL A 303 -7.36 -15.61 20.60
C VAL A 303 -8.23 -15.81 21.82
N ASN A 304 -7.83 -16.69 22.75
CA ASN A 304 -8.57 -16.92 23.98
C ASN A 304 -7.70 -17.50 25.10
N THR A 305 -8.23 -17.47 26.32
CA THR A 305 -7.55 -17.92 27.54
C THR A 305 -7.96 -19.32 27.99
N ALA A 306 -8.80 -20.02 27.21
CA ALA A 306 -9.36 -21.32 27.59
C ALA A 306 -8.38 -22.45 27.26
N ASN A 307 -8.42 -23.51 28.08
CA ASN A 307 -7.49 -24.65 28.01
C ASN A 307 -8.22 -25.94 27.65
N GLU A 308 -7.52 -26.88 27.01
CA GLU A 308 -8.14 -28.11 26.47
C GLU A 308 -8.53 -29.16 27.53
N PHE A 309 -7.95 -29.10 28.73
CA PHE A 309 -8.03 -30.19 29.72
C PHE A 309 -9.44 -30.48 30.24
N ASP A 310 -10.36 -29.52 30.15
CA ASP A 310 -11.74 -29.63 30.65
C ASP A 310 -12.72 -30.15 29.58
N GLY A 311 -12.24 -30.43 28.36
CA GLY A 311 -13.06 -30.88 27.25
C GLY A 311 -14.04 -29.83 26.71
N SER A 312 -13.84 -28.56 27.03
CA SER A 312 -14.70 -27.47 26.54
C SER A 312 -14.40 -27.13 25.07
N ASP A 313 -15.45 -26.86 24.29
CA ASP A 313 -15.27 -26.30 22.93
C ASP A 313 -14.50 -24.98 22.97
N ALA A 314 -14.66 -24.16 24.02
CA ALA A 314 -13.90 -22.93 24.19
C ALA A 314 -12.38 -23.19 24.29
N GLY A 315 -11.99 -24.22 25.02
CA GLY A 315 -10.61 -24.62 25.26
C GLY A 315 -9.94 -25.41 24.14
N ALA A 316 -10.74 -26.07 23.30
CA ALA A 316 -10.29 -26.88 22.18
C ALA A 316 -9.27 -26.17 21.28
N ARG A 317 -8.23 -26.91 20.87
CA ARG A 317 -7.25 -26.46 19.87
C ARG A 317 -7.87 -26.44 18.46
N PRO A 318 -7.33 -25.65 17.51
CA PRO A 318 -7.83 -25.65 16.14
C PRO A 318 -7.83 -27.04 15.48
N ASP A 319 -6.89 -27.91 15.85
CA ASP A 319 -6.79 -29.28 15.34
C ASP A 319 -8.03 -30.14 15.68
N GLU A 320 -8.67 -29.90 16.84
CA GLU A 320 -9.95 -30.56 17.14
C GLU A 320 -11.03 -30.11 16.16
N ALA A 321 -11.08 -28.83 15.79
CA ALA A 321 -12.02 -28.34 14.78
C ALA A 321 -11.76 -28.93 13.37
N VAL A 322 -10.52 -29.35 13.07
CA VAL A 322 -10.20 -30.09 11.84
C VAL A 322 -10.84 -31.49 11.88
N SER A 323 -10.85 -32.19 13.03
CA SER A 323 -11.46 -33.53 13.12
C SER A 323 -12.96 -33.52 12.83
N TRP A 324 -13.64 -32.39 13.07
CA TRP A 324 -15.05 -32.20 12.75
C TRP A 324 -15.31 -31.73 11.32
N GLY A 325 -14.28 -31.30 10.58
CA GLY A 325 -14.45 -30.61 9.29
C GLY A 325 -14.92 -29.16 9.41
N LYS A 326 -14.79 -28.54 10.60
CA LYS A 326 -15.07 -27.11 10.82
C LYS A 326 -13.91 -26.22 10.33
N ILE A 327 -12.70 -26.77 10.26
CA ILE A 327 -11.52 -26.24 9.58
C ILE A 327 -11.06 -27.28 8.55
N LYS A 328 -10.61 -26.84 7.37
CA LYS A 328 -10.17 -27.75 6.30
C LYS A 328 -8.93 -28.54 6.70
N ILE A 329 -8.80 -29.75 6.16
CA ILE A 329 -7.53 -30.46 6.13
C ILE A 329 -6.52 -29.62 5.34
N GLY A 330 -5.39 -29.28 5.95
CA GLY A 330 -4.39 -28.37 5.37
C GLY A 330 -4.77 -26.88 5.43
N GLY A 331 -5.89 -26.53 6.07
CA GLY A 331 -6.21 -25.13 6.37
C GLY A 331 -5.22 -24.53 7.37
N GLU A 332 -4.93 -23.25 7.22
CA GLU A 332 -3.99 -22.56 8.11
C GLU A 332 -4.70 -22.10 9.37
N ALA A 333 -4.29 -22.65 10.51
CA ALA A 333 -4.91 -22.33 11.79
C ALA A 333 -3.90 -22.08 12.90
N VAL A 334 -4.21 -21.14 13.79
CA VAL A 334 -3.39 -20.79 14.94
C VAL A 334 -4.23 -20.35 16.12
N LYS A 335 -3.78 -20.71 17.33
CA LYS A 335 -4.37 -20.28 18.59
C LYS A 335 -3.34 -19.51 19.41
N VAL A 336 -3.66 -18.27 19.78
CA VAL A 336 -2.90 -17.45 20.72
C VAL A 336 -3.56 -17.56 22.09
N TYR A 337 -2.85 -18.17 23.04
CA TYR A 337 -3.29 -18.32 24.43
C TYR A 337 -3.00 -17.01 25.19
N ALA A 338 -3.85 -16.01 25.00
CA ALA A 338 -3.70 -14.69 25.58
C ALA A 338 -5.05 -14.00 25.79
N GLU A 339 -5.05 -12.97 26.64
CA GLU A 339 -6.17 -12.06 26.82
C GLU A 339 -6.24 -11.09 25.61
N ALA A 340 -7.43 -10.95 25.01
CA ALA A 340 -7.58 -10.33 23.70
C ALA A 340 -7.35 -8.81 23.69
N THR A 341 -7.57 -8.12 24.81
CA THR A 341 -7.31 -6.67 24.90
C THR A 341 -5.83 -6.33 24.80
N ILE A 342 -4.95 -7.30 25.07
CA ILE A 342 -3.49 -7.15 24.94
C ILE A 342 -3.05 -7.39 23.49
N VAL A 343 -3.46 -8.52 22.90
CA VAL A 343 -2.87 -8.99 21.63
C VAL A 343 -3.65 -8.59 20.38
N PHE A 344 -4.97 -8.43 20.46
CA PHE A 344 -5.76 -8.13 19.27
C PHE A 344 -5.49 -6.74 18.67
N PRO A 345 -5.26 -5.67 19.46
CA PRO A 345 -4.81 -4.39 18.91
C PRO A 345 -3.49 -4.51 18.14
N LEU A 346 -2.56 -5.38 18.58
CA LEU A 346 -1.30 -5.64 17.87
C LEU A 346 -1.54 -6.38 16.55
N ILE A 347 -2.42 -7.38 16.54
CA ILE A 347 -2.82 -8.06 15.31
C ILE A 347 -3.41 -7.05 14.33
N VAL A 348 -4.35 -6.21 14.78
CA VAL A 348 -4.97 -5.18 13.94
C VAL A 348 -3.93 -4.18 13.44
N ALA A 349 -3.05 -3.66 14.29
CA ALA A 349 -1.99 -2.73 13.92
C ALA A 349 -1.01 -3.33 12.89
N ALA A 350 -0.68 -4.61 12.99
CA ALA A 350 0.21 -5.30 12.06
C ALA A 350 -0.50 -5.81 10.79
N THR A 351 -1.83 -5.79 10.75
CA THR A 351 -2.62 -6.31 9.63
C THR A 351 -3.64 -5.28 9.12
N PHE A 352 -4.86 -5.24 9.66
CA PHE A 352 -5.98 -4.45 9.15
C PHE A 352 -5.75 -2.92 9.20
N ALA A 353 -5.07 -2.44 10.23
CA ALA A 353 -4.66 -1.05 10.40
C ALA A 353 -3.23 -0.80 9.95
N LYS A 354 -2.48 -1.86 9.64
CA LYS A 354 -1.35 -1.70 8.74
C LYS A 354 -1.98 -1.22 7.45
N GLU A 355 -1.74 0.04 7.12
CA GLU A 355 -1.88 0.48 5.75
C GLU A 355 -1.23 -0.66 4.95
N HIS A 356 -1.99 -1.31 4.04
CA HIS A 356 -1.28 -1.91 2.94
C HIS A 356 -0.26 -0.86 2.55
N GLU A 357 1.00 -1.22 2.37
CA GLU A 357 1.93 -0.38 1.66
C GLU A 357 1.41 -0.17 0.21
N LEU A 358 0.21 0.40 0.01
CA LEU A 358 0.12 1.79 -0.41
C LEU A 358 1.10 2.62 0.44
N ILE A 359 2.41 2.45 0.20
CA ILE A 359 3.43 3.49 0.38
C ILE A 359 2.77 4.75 -0.10
N ASP A 360 2.24 5.59 0.79
CA ASP A 360 1.51 6.83 0.50
C ASP A 360 1.40 7.15 -1.02
N VAL A 361 0.62 6.31 -1.75
CA VAL A 361 0.45 6.43 -3.22
C VAL A 361 -0.34 7.71 -3.50
N LEU A 362 -0.75 8.37 -2.42
CA LEU A 362 -1.68 9.45 -2.29
C LEU A 362 -0.95 10.81 -2.21
N SER A 363 0.38 10.81 -2.16
CA SER A 363 1.19 11.93 -2.63
C SER A 363 1.59 11.81 -4.12
N SER A 364 1.61 10.59 -4.72
CA SER A 364 2.24 10.36 -6.04
C SER A 364 1.37 9.84 -7.19
N GLY A 365 0.08 9.56 -7.06
CA GLY A 365 -0.73 8.73 -8.00
C GLY A 365 -0.59 8.89 -9.53
N GLY A 366 0.02 9.97 -10.05
CA GLY A 366 0.50 10.01 -11.43
C GLY A 366 1.75 9.16 -11.74
N GLN A 367 2.68 9.02 -10.78
CA GLN A 367 3.92 8.23 -10.93
C GLN A 367 3.61 6.74 -11.06
N LEU A 368 2.80 6.20 -10.14
CA LEU A 368 2.32 4.82 -10.19
C LEU A 368 1.71 4.49 -11.56
N LEU A 369 0.78 5.31 -12.04
CA LEU A 369 0.12 5.12 -13.32
C LEU A 369 1.11 5.00 -14.49
N ARG A 370 2.09 5.89 -14.54
CA ARG A 370 3.07 5.96 -15.63
C ARG A 370 4.01 4.76 -15.63
N THR A 371 4.55 4.42 -14.46
CA THR A 371 5.45 3.28 -14.30
C THR A 371 4.71 1.97 -14.55
N ALA A 372 3.52 1.80 -13.97
CA ALA A 372 2.75 0.56 -14.10
C ALA A 372 2.35 0.31 -15.55
N ALA A 373 1.87 1.33 -16.26
CA ALA A 373 1.56 1.21 -17.68
C ALA A 373 2.81 0.93 -18.53
N GLY A 374 3.94 1.59 -18.25
CA GLY A 374 5.19 1.36 -18.97
C GLY A 374 5.70 -0.08 -18.81
N LEU A 375 5.73 -0.60 -17.57
CA LEU A 375 6.11 -1.98 -17.28
C LEU A 375 5.09 -2.98 -17.81
N SER A 376 3.78 -2.72 -17.67
CA SER A 376 2.70 -3.54 -18.25
C SER A 376 2.85 -3.68 -19.76
N SER A 377 3.13 -2.58 -20.46
CA SER A 377 3.39 -2.57 -21.90
C SER A 377 4.64 -3.37 -22.31
N LEU A 378 5.69 -3.36 -21.49
CA LEU A 378 6.95 -4.07 -21.76
C LEU A 378 6.89 -5.56 -21.42
N LEU A 379 6.25 -5.90 -20.30
CA LEU A 379 6.21 -7.26 -19.73
C LEU A 379 4.92 -8.02 -20.10
N GLU A 380 4.05 -7.40 -20.90
CA GLU A 380 2.76 -7.93 -21.33
C GLU A 380 1.84 -8.39 -20.17
N GLN A 381 1.97 -7.74 -19.00
CA GLN A 381 1.17 -8.04 -17.81
C GLN A 381 -0.06 -7.15 -17.74
N PRO A 382 -1.30 -7.70 -17.64
CA PRO A 382 -2.50 -6.89 -17.47
C PRO A 382 -2.52 -6.21 -16.10
N ILE A 383 -2.97 -4.96 -16.05
CA ILE A 383 -3.12 -4.20 -14.81
C ILE A 383 -4.50 -3.55 -14.70
N GLU A 384 -5.01 -3.48 -13.47
CA GLU A 384 -6.19 -2.72 -13.11
C GLU A 384 -5.85 -1.80 -11.95
N ILE A 385 -6.20 -0.52 -12.08
CA ILE A 385 -5.90 0.52 -11.10
C ILE A 385 -7.21 1.20 -10.70
N HIS A 386 -7.50 1.17 -9.40
CA HIS A 386 -8.67 1.81 -8.80
C HIS A 386 -8.27 3.04 -7.97
N ASP A 387 -9.25 3.87 -7.66
CA ASP A 387 -9.12 5.10 -6.87
C ASP A 387 -7.98 6.03 -7.32
N VAL A 388 -7.87 6.21 -8.65
CA VAL A 388 -6.84 7.05 -9.25
C VAL A 388 -6.88 8.45 -8.64
N ARG A 389 -5.86 8.79 -7.84
CA ARG A 389 -5.74 10.08 -7.13
C ARG A 389 -6.93 10.38 -6.20
N GLY A 390 -7.53 9.37 -5.58
CA GLY A 390 -8.67 9.49 -4.66
C GLY A 390 -8.50 10.54 -3.56
N ASN A 391 -7.32 10.60 -2.93
CA ASN A 391 -7.04 11.52 -1.82
C ASN A 391 -6.72 12.96 -2.24
N ARG A 392 -6.71 13.28 -3.54
CA ARG A 392 -6.46 14.67 -3.97
C ARG A 392 -7.78 15.43 -4.09
N GLU A 393 -8.13 16.19 -3.05
CA GLU A 393 -9.19 17.18 -3.13
C GLU A 393 -8.83 18.27 -4.15
N GLY A 394 -9.60 18.39 -5.23
CA GLY A 394 -9.43 19.46 -6.20
C GLY A 394 -9.97 20.79 -5.68
N LYS A 395 -9.40 21.92 -6.15
CA LYS A 395 -10.08 23.23 -6.03
C LYS A 395 -11.46 23.13 -6.70
N LYS A 396 -12.50 23.63 -6.02
CA LYS A 396 -13.93 23.59 -6.42
C LYS A 396 -14.62 22.22 -6.33
N GLY A 397 -14.29 21.37 -5.35
CA GLY A 397 -15.04 20.14 -5.07
C GLY A 397 -14.92 19.04 -6.13
N LYS A 398 -13.89 19.12 -7.00
CA LYS A 398 -13.59 18.04 -7.95
C LYS A 398 -12.88 16.89 -7.23
N LYS A 399 -13.45 15.70 -7.36
CA LYS A 399 -12.84 14.42 -6.92
C LYS A 399 -11.60 14.08 -7.76
N GLY A 400 -10.85 13.06 -7.35
CA GLY A 400 -9.63 12.54 -7.99
C GLY A 400 -9.78 12.18 -9.48
N GLY A 401 -8.76 11.53 -10.04
CA GLY A 401 -8.82 10.91 -11.37
C GLY A 401 -7.74 11.32 -12.37
N LEU A 402 -7.76 10.65 -13.53
CA LEU A 402 -6.86 10.86 -14.66
C LEU A 402 -6.88 12.31 -15.16
N ARG A 403 -5.73 12.79 -15.66
CA ARG A 403 -5.55 14.13 -16.23
C ARG A 403 -4.91 14.02 -17.62
N ALA A 404 -4.92 15.12 -18.38
CA ALA A 404 -4.42 15.19 -19.75
C ALA A 404 -3.05 14.51 -19.95
N GLN A 405 -2.06 14.78 -19.08
CA GLN A 405 -0.75 14.12 -19.15
C GLN A 405 -0.83 12.60 -18.95
N HIS A 406 -1.60 12.11 -17.98
CA HIS A 406 -1.76 10.66 -17.77
C HIS A 406 -2.38 10.03 -19.01
N ILE A 407 -3.43 10.65 -19.55
CA ILE A 407 -4.12 10.18 -20.75
C ILE A 407 -3.13 10.11 -21.92
N ALA A 408 -2.33 11.15 -22.15
CA ALA A 408 -1.34 11.16 -23.22
C ALA A 408 -0.30 10.03 -23.06
N CYS A 409 0.19 9.77 -21.84
CA CYS A 409 1.12 8.67 -21.57
C CYS A 409 0.45 7.31 -21.88
N LEU A 410 -0.72 7.08 -21.26
CA LEU A 410 -1.46 5.83 -21.33
C LEU A 410 -2.00 5.53 -22.73
N SER A 411 -2.49 6.55 -23.45
CA SER A 411 -2.97 6.39 -24.82
C SER A 411 -1.83 6.09 -25.78
N THR A 412 -0.67 6.74 -25.57
CA THR A 412 0.54 6.46 -26.35
C THR A 412 0.99 5.03 -26.11
N LEU A 413 1.16 4.63 -24.85
CA LEU A 413 1.53 3.26 -24.50
C LEU A 413 0.49 2.25 -25.00
N ALA A 414 -0.82 2.49 -24.83
CA ALA A 414 -1.84 1.56 -25.29
C ALA A 414 -1.87 1.42 -26.82
N LYS A 415 -1.81 2.54 -27.53
CA LYS A 415 -1.65 2.55 -28.99
C LYS A 415 -0.39 1.78 -29.35
N TRP A 416 0.67 1.99 -28.58
CA TRP A 416 1.94 1.41 -28.87
C TRP A 416 1.95 -0.12 -28.60
N SER A 417 1.80 -0.56 -27.37
CA SER A 417 1.68 -1.99 -27.05
C SER A 417 0.41 -2.69 -27.55
N SER A 418 -0.36 -2.09 -28.47
CA SER A 418 -1.61 -2.64 -29.04
C SER A 418 -2.57 -3.13 -27.94
N SER A 419 -2.58 -2.43 -26.81
CA SER A 419 -3.27 -2.82 -25.59
C SER A 419 -4.70 -2.32 -25.60
N ASN A 420 -5.60 -3.13 -25.05
CA ASN A 420 -6.97 -2.69 -24.80
C ASN A 420 -6.98 -1.88 -23.50
N THR A 421 -7.71 -0.78 -23.48
CA THR A 421 -7.88 0.02 -22.28
C THR A 421 -9.35 0.20 -21.96
N GLY A 422 -9.68 0.17 -20.67
CA GLY A 422 -10.97 0.59 -20.14
C GLY A 422 -10.78 1.83 -19.28
N HIS A 423 -11.80 2.68 -19.26
CA HIS A 423 -11.85 3.86 -18.38
C HIS A 423 -10.74 4.92 -18.62
N LEU A 424 -10.07 4.88 -19.79
CA LEU A 424 -9.06 5.87 -20.19
C LEU A 424 -9.70 7.19 -20.63
N ARG A 425 -10.19 7.97 -19.67
CA ARG A 425 -10.80 9.30 -19.91
C ARG A 425 -10.48 10.26 -18.76
N ASN A 426 -10.58 11.56 -19.03
CA ASN A 426 -10.32 12.59 -18.03
C ASN A 426 -11.22 12.41 -16.80
N GLU A 427 -10.65 12.59 -15.62
CA GLU A 427 -11.30 12.44 -14.31
C GLU A 427 -11.78 11.02 -13.97
N SER A 428 -11.41 10.01 -14.77
CA SER A 428 -11.65 8.61 -14.38
C SER A 428 -10.86 8.23 -13.13
N THR A 429 -11.51 7.61 -12.16
CA THR A 429 -10.91 7.03 -10.95
C THR A 429 -10.48 5.58 -11.13
N GLU A 430 -10.76 5.00 -12.30
CA GLU A 430 -10.43 3.62 -12.63
C GLU A 430 -9.70 3.58 -13.98
N LEU A 431 -8.84 2.59 -14.15
CA LEU A 431 -8.14 2.28 -15.38
C LEU A 431 -7.93 0.77 -15.47
N SER A 432 -8.34 0.17 -16.58
CA SER A 432 -7.85 -1.14 -16.98
C SER A 432 -6.93 -1.00 -18.18
N PHE A 433 -5.76 -1.65 -18.12
CA PHE A 433 -4.76 -1.64 -19.18
C PHE A 433 -4.35 -3.09 -19.45
N LEU A 434 -4.75 -3.60 -20.61
CA LEU A 434 -4.69 -5.01 -20.97
C LEU A 434 -3.81 -5.17 -22.23
N PRO A 435 -2.50 -5.43 -22.07
CA PRO A 435 -1.66 -5.87 -23.16
C PRO A 435 -2.21 -7.16 -23.77
N ARG A 436 -2.06 -7.34 -25.09
CA ARG A 436 -2.52 -8.57 -25.76
C ARG A 436 -1.55 -9.73 -25.43
N LYS A 437 -2.01 -10.73 -24.66
CA LYS A 437 -1.25 -11.97 -24.36
C LYS A 437 -0.97 -12.78 -25.63
N ARG A 438 0.27 -13.23 -25.81
CA ARG A 438 0.72 -14.09 -26.93
C ARG A 438 0.80 -15.57 -26.57
N LYS A 439 0.78 -16.44 -27.58
CA LYS A 439 1.04 -17.89 -27.43
C LYS A 439 2.54 -18.12 -27.16
N ALA A 440 2.85 -19.04 -26.25
CA ALA A 440 4.20 -19.31 -25.72
C ALA A 440 5.28 -19.65 -26.77
N SER A 441 4.91 -20.02 -28.00
CA SER A 441 5.84 -20.33 -29.10
C SER A 441 6.14 -19.14 -30.02
N GLN A 442 5.65 -17.93 -29.70
CA GLN A 442 5.78 -16.70 -30.51
C GLN A 442 6.19 -15.50 -29.64
N VAL A 443 7.18 -15.69 -28.76
CA VAL A 443 7.77 -14.60 -27.96
C VAL A 443 8.71 -13.77 -28.86
N SER A 444 8.13 -13.07 -29.82
CA SER A 444 8.79 -12.03 -30.62
C SER A 444 8.01 -10.73 -30.47
N TYR A 445 8.48 -9.83 -29.61
CA TYR A 445 7.82 -8.53 -29.36
C TYR A 445 7.51 -7.81 -30.67
N ARG A 446 6.32 -7.17 -30.75
CA ARG A 446 5.80 -6.62 -32.01
C ARG A 446 6.66 -5.42 -32.36
N TYR A 447 7.38 -5.54 -33.47
CA TYR A 447 8.00 -4.44 -34.15
C TYR A 447 6.92 -3.43 -34.62
N TRP A 448 7.14 -2.15 -34.35
CA TRP A 448 6.41 -1.02 -34.92
C TRP A 448 6.58 -1.02 -36.44
N THR A 449 5.51 -1.15 -37.21
CA THR A 449 5.61 -0.95 -38.65
C THR A 449 5.32 0.51 -39.02
N GLU A 450 5.77 0.96 -40.20
CA GLU A 450 5.40 2.28 -40.75
C GLU A 450 3.87 2.50 -40.79
N ARG A 451 3.05 1.44 -40.76
CA ARG A 451 1.58 1.53 -40.72
C ARG A 451 1.02 1.94 -39.36
N ASP A 452 1.78 1.79 -38.28
CA ASP A 452 1.36 2.15 -36.92
C ASP A 452 1.64 3.65 -36.60
N ILE A 453 2.37 4.33 -37.50
CA ILE A 453 2.71 5.76 -37.49
C ILE A 453 1.92 6.45 -38.63
N PRO A 454 0.95 7.33 -38.33
CA PRO A 454 0.22 8.03 -39.39
C PRO A 454 1.14 9.00 -40.15
N GLY A 455 1.43 8.69 -41.42
CA GLY A 455 1.85 9.65 -42.44
C GLY A 455 3.33 10.03 -42.50
N ASN A 456 4.20 9.18 -43.04
CA ASN A 456 5.17 9.54 -44.08
C ASN A 456 5.92 8.29 -44.58
N SER A 457 6.09 8.14 -45.89
CA SER A 457 6.97 7.13 -46.52
C SER A 457 8.41 7.65 -46.62
N SER A 458 8.95 8.16 -45.50
CA SER A 458 10.34 8.62 -45.39
C SER A 458 11.21 7.60 -44.64
N PRO A 459 12.52 7.50 -44.94
CA PRO A 459 13.46 6.61 -44.26
C PRO A 459 13.74 6.96 -42.78
N LYS A 460 13.08 7.99 -42.22
CA LYS A 460 13.19 8.40 -40.81
C LYS A 460 11.91 8.01 -40.05
N ARG A 461 12.05 7.18 -39.01
CA ARG A 461 10.95 6.86 -38.10
C ARG A 461 10.60 8.09 -37.27
N THR A 462 9.39 8.61 -37.41
CA THR A 462 8.94 9.81 -36.71
C THR A 462 7.68 9.52 -35.91
N ALA A 463 7.51 10.18 -34.77
CA ALA A 463 6.26 10.12 -34.00
C ALA A 463 6.00 11.47 -33.34
N THR A 464 4.72 11.77 -33.08
CA THR A 464 4.33 13.01 -32.41
C THR A 464 3.40 12.69 -31.26
N ILE A 465 3.67 13.29 -30.09
CA ILE A 465 2.82 13.18 -28.91
C ILE A 465 2.48 14.59 -28.41
N GLU A 466 1.17 14.85 -28.29
CA GLU A 466 0.67 16.11 -27.75
C GLU A 466 -0.02 15.87 -26.39
N ILE A 467 0.42 16.57 -25.36
CA ILE A 467 -0.13 16.42 -24.01
C ILE A 467 -1.49 17.15 -23.85
N GLY A 468 -1.77 18.16 -24.68
CA GLY A 468 -2.96 19.01 -24.56
C GLY A 468 -2.84 20.06 -23.44
N GLY A 469 -1.74 20.81 -23.41
CA GLY A 469 -1.48 21.90 -22.46
C GLY A 469 -0.01 21.98 -22.04
N VAL A 470 0.26 22.57 -20.86
CA VAL A 470 1.62 22.68 -20.28
C VAL A 470 1.96 21.54 -19.31
N GLY A 471 1.39 20.35 -19.52
CA GLY A 471 1.81 19.16 -18.77
C GLY A 471 3.27 18.82 -19.08
N SER A 472 4.03 18.36 -18.10
CA SER A 472 5.48 18.10 -18.25
C SER A 472 5.75 17.04 -19.33
N ILE A 473 6.62 17.41 -20.29
CA ILE A 473 7.15 16.48 -21.27
C ILE A 473 8.05 15.42 -20.60
N MET A 474 8.82 15.80 -19.57
CA MET A 474 9.75 14.87 -18.91
C MET A 474 9.02 13.73 -18.20
N LEU A 475 7.91 14.01 -17.51
CA LEU A 475 7.09 12.95 -16.92
C LEU A 475 6.46 12.06 -17.99
N LEU A 476 6.17 12.59 -19.18
CA LEU A 476 5.71 11.76 -20.30
C LEU A 476 6.83 10.83 -20.79
N LEU A 477 8.03 11.38 -20.99
CA LEU A 477 9.20 10.61 -21.39
C LEU A 477 9.56 9.53 -20.37
N GLN A 478 9.46 9.80 -19.07
CA GLN A 478 9.64 8.77 -18.03
C GLN A 478 8.73 7.55 -18.21
N ALA A 479 7.51 7.73 -18.73
CA ALA A 479 6.58 6.64 -18.98
C ALA A 479 6.90 5.87 -20.28
N VAL A 480 7.21 6.59 -21.36
CA VAL A 480 7.30 6.01 -22.71
C VAL A 480 8.71 5.63 -23.14
N LEU A 481 9.74 6.29 -22.59
CA LEU A 481 11.12 6.09 -23.00
C LEU A 481 11.63 4.65 -22.77
N PRO A 482 11.37 3.99 -21.62
CA PRO A 482 11.74 2.59 -21.46
C PRO A 482 11.09 1.70 -22.53
N TYR A 483 9.83 1.97 -22.88
CA TYR A 483 9.14 1.25 -23.94
C TYR A 483 9.82 1.41 -25.31
N ILE A 484 10.21 2.64 -25.66
CA ILE A 484 10.88 2.94 -26.94
C ILE A 484 12.25 2.26 -27.00
N LEU A 485 13.05 2.35 -25.93
CA LEU A 485 14.43 1.84 -25.89
C LEU A 485 14.48 0.32 -26.12
N TYR A 486 13.57 -0.43 -25.51
CA TYR A 486 13.50 -1.90 -25.60
C TYR A 486 12.68 -2.40 -26.81
N ASN A 487 12.10 -1.51 -27.61
CA ASN A 487 11.35 -1.86 -28.81
C ASN A 487 12.12 -1.46 -30.08
N GLY A 488 13.15 -2.26 -30.39
CA GLY A 488 14.04 -2.10 -31.53
C GLY A 488 13.62 -2.83 -32.82
N PRO A 489 14.37 -2.62 -33.91
CA PRO A 489 14.07 -3.18 -35.23
C PRO A 489 14.19 -4.70 -35.29
N LYS A 490 13.79 -5.32 -36.42
CA LYS A 490 13.89 -6.77 -36.58
C LYS A 490 15.34 -7.23 -36.53
N LYS A 491 15.56 -8.48 -36.11
CA LYS A 491 16.87 -9.12 -36.16
C LYS A 491 17.43 -9.07 -37.59
N GLY A 492 18.54 -8.35 -37.77
CA GLY A 492 19.19 -8.14 -39.08
C GLY A 492 18.92 -6.79 -39.76
N GLU A 493 18.05 -5.94 -39.20
CA GLU A 493 17.87 -4.55 -39.63
C GLU A 493 18.81 -3.61 -38.83
N GLU A 494 19.32 -2.56 -39.48
CA GLU A 494 20.10 -1.54 -38.77
C GLU A 494 19.23 -0.77 -37.76
N PRO A 495 19.74 -0.46 -36.56
CA PRO A 495 19.09 0.41 -35.58
C PRO A 495 18.71 1.75 -36.20
N THR A 496 17.43 1.93 -36.54
CA THR A 496 16.91 3.23 -37.00
C THR A 496 16.36 3.99 -35.80
N PRO A 497 16.90 5.17 -35.46
CA PRO A 497 16.44 5.94 -34.32
C PRO A 497 15.02 6.47 -34.54
N LEU A 498 14.25 6.56 -33.45
CA LEU A 498 12.95 7.24 -33.44
C LEU A 498 13.16 8.73 -33.23
N HIS A 499 12.68 9.53 -34.17
CA HIS A 499 12.56 10.98 -34.05
C HIS A 499 11.20 11.32 -33.44
N LEU A 500 11.18 11.53 -32.12
CA LEU A 500 9.97 11.80 -31.35
C LEU A 500 9.80 13.30 -31.12
N THR A 501 8.80 13.91 -31.77
CA THR A 501 8.36 15.27 -31.46
C THR A 501 7.36 15.25 -30.30
N VAL A 502 7.62 16.00 -29.23
CA VAL A 502 6.69 16.09 -28.10
C VAL A 502 6.32 17.54 -27.83
N MET A 503 5.02 17.80 -27.70
CA MET A 503 4.48 19.13 -27.40
C MET A 503 3.87 19.18 -25.99
N GLY A 504 4.34 20.12 -25.17
CA GLY A 504 3.98 20.22 -23.75
C GLY A 504 4.85 21.22 -22.98
N GLY A 505 4.90 21.13 -21.65
CA GLY A 505 5.78 21.98 -20.84
C GLY A 505 7.20 21.43 -20.75
N THR A 506 8.21 22.24 -21.09
CA THR A 506 9.65 21.92 -20.90
C THR A 506 10.16 22.37 -19.52
N HIS A 507 9.56 23.43 -18.97
CA HIS A 507 9.86 24.02 -17.66
C HIS A 507 8.58 24.09 -16.80
N VAL A 508 8.32 23.01 -16.07
CA VAL A 508 7.10 22.82 -15.26
C VAL A 508 7.48 22.62 -13.80
N SER A 509 6.95 23.45 -12.90
CA SER A 509 7.19 23.27 -11.46
C SER A 509 6.73 21.89 -10.98
N LYS A 510 7.48 21.31 -10.03
CA LYS A 510 7.21 19.97 -9.45
C LYS A 510 7.30 18.82 -10.47
N ALA A 511 8.11 18.99 -11.50
CA ALA A 511 8.49 17.95 -12.45
C ALA A 511 9.93 18.23 -12.93
N PRO A 512 10.67 17.21 -13.38
CA PRO A 512 11.96 17.44 -14.01
C PRO A 512 11.81 18.36 -15.23
N THR A 513 12.79 19.24 -15.40
CA THR A 513 12.89 20.16 -16.53
C THR A 513 13.71 19.57 -17.66
N LEU A 514 13.63 20.18 -18.84
CA LEU A 514 14.41 19.76 -20.00
C LEU A 514 15.93 19.84 -19.75
N ASP A 515 16.39 20.90 -19.09
CA ASP A 515 17.82 21.06 -18.78
C ASP A 515 18.29 20.01 -17.79
N TYR A 516 17.50 19.69 -16.75
CA TYR A 516 17.81 18.57 -15.85
C TYR A 516 17.89 17.24 -16.63
N PHE A 517 16.91 16.97 -17.50
CA PHE A 517 16.87 15.74 -18.29
C PHE A 517 18.09 15.58 -19.20
N THR A 518 18.49 16.65 -19.89
CA THR A 518 19.62 16.65 -20.84
C THR A 518 20.98 16.67 -20.17
N GLN A 519 21.11 17.32 -19.01
CA GLN A 519 22.40 17.45 -18.31
C GLN A 519 22.64 16.34 -17.28
N VAL A 520 21.60 15.67 -16.77
CA VAL A 520 21.73 14.67 -15.70
C VAL A 520 21.28 13.29 -16.17
N PHE A 521 20.01 13.16 -16.56
CA PHE A 521 19.41 11.85 -16.82
C PHE A 521 19.94 11.18 -18.11
N VAL A 522 20.02 11.92 -19.22
CA VAL A 522 20.53 11.37 -20.50
C VAL A 522 21.99 10.94 -20.40
N PRO A 523 22.93 11.74 -19.85
CA PRO A 523 24.31 11.30 -19.63
C PRO A 523 24.40 10.10 -18.68
N THR A 524 23.55 10.04 -17.65
CA THR A 524 23.50 8.88 -16.74
C THR A 524 23.11 7.62 -17.49
N LEU A 525 22.02 7.63 -18.28
CA LEU A 525 21.63 6.45 -19.07
C LEU A 525 22.74 6.00 -20.03
N LYS A 526 23.43 6.95 -20.69
CA LYS A 526 24.59 6.64 -21.54
C LYS A 526 25.69 5.92 -20.76
N ASN A 527 26.01 6.39 -19.55
CA ASN A 527 27.00 5.77 -18.67
C ASN A 527 26.58 4.37 -18.18
N LEU A 528 25.27 4.09 -18.12
CA LEU A 528 24.72 2.77 -17.79
C LEU A 528 24.65 1.82 -19.00
N GLY A 529 25.15 2.23 -20.18
CA GLY A 529 25.21 1.39 -21.38
C GLY A 529 24.01 1.53 -22.32
N TYR A 530 23.09 2.47 -22.07
CA TYR A 530 22.02 2.78 -23.02
C TYR A 530 22.55 3.60 -24.21
N PRO A 531 21.91 3.49 -25.40
CA PRO A 531 22.29 4.29 -26.54
C PRO A 531 22.11 5.79 -26.28
N GLU A 532 22.95 6.59 -26.92
CA GLU A 532 22.94 8.05 -26.76
C GLU A 532 21.67 8.67 -27.33
N ILE A 533 20.89 9.30 -26.46
CA ILE A 533 19.69 10.05 -26.81
C ILE A 533 20.09 11.49 -27.10
N THR A 534 19.61 12.07 -28.20
CA THR A 534 19.81 13.50 -28.50
C THR A 534 18.50 14.25 -28.39
N VAL A 535 18.56 15.50 -27.90
CA VAL A 535 17.38 16.32 -27.65
C VAL A 535 17.59 17.71 -28.24
N THR A 536 16.65 18.15 -29.05
CA THR A 536 16.62 19.49 -29.64
C THR A 536 15.38 20.22 -29.16
N GLU A 537 15.54 21.40 -28.56
CA GLU A 537 14.42 22.25 -28.17
C GLU A 537 14.08 23.23 -29.31
N SER A 538 12.93 23.04 -29.97
CA SER A 538 12.45 24.00 -30.97
C SER A 538 11.72 25.17 -30.29
N LYS A 539 11.02 24.91 -29.18
CA LYS A 539 10.29 25.94 -28.44
C LYS A 539 10.21 25.65 -26.94
N LYS A 540 10.55 26.64 -26.10
CA LYS A 540 10.41 26.55 -24.64
C LYS A 540 8.94 26.59 -24.19
N GLY A 541 8.57 25.65 -23.33
CA GLY A 541 7.24 25.56 -22.72
C GLY A 541 7.26 25.84 -21.24
N TRP A 542 6.48 26.82 -20.78
CA TRP A 542 6.55 27.32 -19.39
C TRP A 542 5.23 27.19 -18.65
N SER A 543 5.32 26.79 -17.39
CA SER A 543 4.20 26.79 -16.43
C SER A 543 4.01 28.11 -15.68
N THR A 544 4.99 29.03 -15.76
CA THR A 544 4.98 30.35 -15.12
C THR A 544 4.85 31.49 -16.13
N GLY A 545 4.22 32.59 -15.70
CA GLY A 545 3.77 33.64 -16.62
C GLY A 545 2.62 33.15 -17.51
N PRO A 546 2.47 33.69 -18.74
CA PRO A 546 1.58 33.12 -19.73
C PRO A 546 1.98 31.67 -20.02
N THR A 547 1.06 30.73 -19.76
CA THR A 547 1.28 29.30 -20.00
C THR A 547 1.33 29.04 -21.49
N ILE A 548 2.52 28.68 -21.99
CA ILE A 548 2.75 28.42 -23.41
C ILE A 548 3.31 27.00 -23.52
N PRO A 549 2.72 26.11 -24.34
CA PRO A 549 3.33 24.83 -24.65
C PRO A 549 4.58 25.05 -25.52
N GLY A 550 5.62 24.31 -25.15
CA GLY A 550 6.85 24.15 -25.89
C GLY A 550 6.82 22.88 -26.74
N GLU A 551 7.92 22.66 -27.43
CA GLU A 551 8.12 21.57 -28.37
C GLU A 551 9.58 21.17 -28.36
N ILE A 552 9.81 19.85 -28.30
CA ILE A 552 11.14 19.24 -28.40
C ILE A 552 11.11 18.11 -29.43
N GLU A 553 12.24 17.87 -30.06
CA GLU A 553 12.53 16.64 -30.79
C GLU A 553 13.51 15.80 -29.96
N VAL A 554 13.17 14.54 -29.71
CA VAL A 554 14.03 13.56 -29.03
C VAL A 554 14.37 12.47 -30.03
N VAL A 555 15.64 12.30 -30.35
CA VAL A 555 16.13 11.21 -31.21
C VAL A 555 16.58 10.07 -30.31
N ILE A 556 15.84 8.97 -30.32
CA ILE A 556 16.00 7.84 -29.42
C ILE A 556 16.44 6.62 -30.24
N PRO A 557 17.71 6.20 -30.16
CA PRO A 557 18.13 4.94 -30.75
C PRO A 557 17.57 3.76 -29.94
N SER A 558 17.28 2.66 -30.60
CA SER A 558 16.86 1.41 -29.95
C SER A 558 18.04 0.61 -29.42
N ILE A 559 17.83 -0.13 -28.34
CA ILE A 559 18.76 -1.18 -27.90
C ILE A 559 18.81 -2.26 -28.99
N PRO A 560 20.01 -2.77 -29.37
CA PRO A 560 20.14 -3.79 -30.41
C PRO A 560 19.20 -4.99 -30.19
N ALA A 561 18.55 -5.43 -31.25
CA ALA A 561 17.56 -6.50 -31.21
C ALA A 561 18.14 -7.80 -30.61
N GLY A 562 17.41 -8.42 -29.67
CA GLY A 562 17.85 -9.65 -29.01
C GLY A 562 18.96 -9.47 -27.97
N THR A 563 19.28 -8.23 -27.58
CA THR A 563 20.25 -7.94 -26.52
C THR A 563 19.57 -7.41 -25.26
N THR A 564 20.29 -7.49 -24.15
CA THR A 564 19.92 -7.00 -22.81
C THR A 564 20.83 -5.85 -22.42
N ILE A 565 20.42 -5.08 -21.41
CA ILE A 565 21.30 -4.14 -20.71
C ILE A 565 21.75 -4.81 -19.41
N PRO A 566 23.06 -4.94 -19.13
CA PRO A 566 23.53 -5.55 -17.90
C PRO A 566 23.15 -4.71 -16.69
N GLY A 567 23.02 -5.37 -15.53
CA GLY A 567 22.87 -4.72 -14.25
C GLY A 567 24.04 -3.81 -13.94
N PHE A 568 23.78 -2.71 -13.24
CA PHE A 568 24.75 -1.64 -13.00
C PHE A 568 24.96 -1.37 -11.52
N THR A 569 26.19 -1.01 -11.15
CA THR A 569 26.58 -0.71 -9.77
C THR A 569 27.05 0.73 -9.62
N MET A 570 26.40 1.47 -8.74
CA MET A 570 26.75 2.85 -8.33
C MET A 570 26.93 2.86 -6.81
N LYS A 571 28.18 2.72 -6.36
CA LYS A 571 28.51 2.46 -4.96
C LYS A 571 29.10 3.67 -4.25
N GLU A 572 30.13 4.30 -4.83
CA GLU A 572 30.82 5.43 -4.23
C GLU A 572 30.50 6.73 -4.98
N PRO A 573 30.14 7.83 -4.30
CA PRO A 573 29.69 9.07 -4.93
C PRO A 573 30.78 9.77 -5.76
N GLY A 574 32.05 9.63 -5.38
CA GLY A 574 33.18 10.32 -6.00
C GLY A 574 33.33 11.77 -5.52
N GLU A 575 34.50 12.35 -5.74
CA GLU A 575 34.79 13.74 -5.34
C GLU A 575 34.16 14.73 -6.33
N ILE A 576 33.70 15.88 -5.84
CA ILE A 576 33.20 16.95 -6.72
C ILE A 576 34.37 17.61 -7.46
N VAL A 577 34.33 17.56 -8.79
CA VAL A 577 35.40 18.09 -9.67
C VAL A 577 34.97 19.31 -10.48
N GLY A 578 33.68 19.66 -10.45
CA GLY A 578 33.20 20.86 -11.14
C GLY A 578 31.70 21.06 -11.00
N TYR A 579 31.23 22.24 -11.37
CA TYR A 579 29.81 22.58 -11.40
C TYR A 579 29.39 23.14 -12.75
N ASP A 580 28.36 22.56 -13.35
CA ASP A 580 27.70 23.11 -14.53
C ASP A 580 26.49 23.95 -14.08
N ILE A 581 26.44 25.20 -14.54
CA ILE A 581 25.38 26.15 -14.20
C ILE A 581 24.55 26.48 -15.43
N THR A 582 23.24 26.38 -15.28
CA THR A 582 22.27 26.79 -16.29
C THR A 582 21.28 27.76 -15.69
N PHE A 583 21.16 28.96 -16.26
CA PHE A 583 20.11 29.88 -15.90
C PHE A 583 19.40 30.46 -17.12
N ILE A 584 18.07 30.52 -17.03
CA ILE A 584 17.19 31.08 -18.05
C ILE A 584 16.32 32.12 -17.35
N VAL A 585 16.68 33.39 -17.53
CA VAL A 585 16.14 34.52 -16.77
C VAL A 585 15.87 35.69 -17.73
N PRO A 586 15.06 36.68 -17.34
CA PRO A 586 14.82 37.83 -18.22
C PRO A 586 16.15 38.54 -18.56
N GLU A 587 16.27 39.11 -19.75
CA GLU A 587 17.51 39.75 -20.23
C GLU A 587 18.09 40.76 -19.22
N ASP A 588 17.25 41.56 -18.55
CA ASP A 588 17.65 42.53 -17.53
C ASP A 588 18.22 41.90 -16.24
N ALA A 589 18.02 40.60 -16.03
CA ALA A 589 18.48 39.85 -14.88
C ALA A 589 19.79 39.07 -15.09
N ARG A 590 20.18 38.83 -16.35
CA ARG A 590 21.32 37.94 -16.68
C ARG A 590 22.64 38.39 -16.04
N ARG A 591 22.94 39.70 -16.08
CA ARG A 591 24.15 40.25 -15.44
C ARG A 591 24.16 39.96 -13.94
N SER A 592 23.04 40.22 -13.25
CA SER A 592 22.94 40.02 -11.81
C SER A 592 23.09 38.55 -11.42
N PHE A 593 22.57 37.61 -12.22
CA PHE A 593 22.77 36.18 -11.99
C PHE A 593 24.23 35.77 -12.16
N ARG A 594 24.90 36.20 -13.25
CA ARG A 594 26.34 35.92 -13.45
C ARG A 594 27.18 36.42 -12.28
N GLU A 595 27.01 37.68 -11.89
CA GLU A 595 27.77 38.29 -10.80
C GLU A 595 27.51 37.57 -9.46
N THR A 596 26.24 37.27 -9.17
CA THR A 596 25.88 36.56 -7.93
C THR A 596 26.49 35.16 -7.90
N LEU A 597 26.40 34.40 -9.00
CA LEU A 597 26.93 33.04 -9.08
C LEU A 597 28.46 33.04 -8.97
N ASN A 598 29.17 33.90 -9.70
CA ASN A 598 30.63 33.98 -9.62
C ASN A 598 31.09 34.23 -8.18
N VAL A 599 30.52 35.24 -7.51
CA VAL A 599 30.85 35.56 -6.11
C VAL A 599 30.51 34.40 -5.18
N TRP A 600 29.37 33.73 -5.40
CA TRP A 600 28.93 32.61 -4.56
C TRP A 600 29.86 31.39 -4.65
N PHE A 601 30.32 31.05 -5.85
CA PHE A 601 31.21 29.91 -6.08
C PHE A 601 32.66 30.21 -5.69
N GLU A 602 33.14 31.44 -5.89
CA GLU A 602 34.45 31.90 -5.37
C GLU A 602 34.53 31.77 -3.84
N ASP A 603 33.44 32.08 -3.13
CA ASP A 603 33.36 31.99 -1.67
C ASP A 603 33.18 30.54 -1.16
N ARG A 604 32.29 29.77 -1.80
CA ARG A 604 31.81 28.48 -1.23
C ARG A 604 32.38 27.22 -1.85
N ALA A 605 32.99 27.30 -3.03
CA ALA A 605 33.62 26.17 -3.71
C ALA A 605 35.02 26.54 -4.23
N PRO A 606 35.91 27.07 -3.36
CA PRO A 606 37.21 27.54 -3.80
C PRO A 606 38.03 26.39 -4.39
N GLY A 607 38.53 26.59 -5.61
CA GLY A 607 39.37 25.60 -6.30
C GLY A 607 38.62 24.52 -7.08
N VAL A 608 37.28 24.59 -7.17
CA VAL A 608 36.46 23.74 -8.03
C VAL A 608 35.92 24.55 -9.20
N ASP A 609 36.09 24.07 -10.43
CA ASP A 609 35.68 24.81 -11.63
C ASP A 609 34.15 24.98 -11.71
N MET A 610 33.72 26.19 -12.04
CA MET A 610 32.31 26.52 -12.30
C MET A 610 32.15 26.94 -13.77
N ASP A 611 31.38 26.17 -14.53
CA ASP A 611 31.10 26.39 -15.94
C ASP A 611 29.66 26.87 -16.13
N ILE A 612 29.47 28.07 -16.69
CA ILE A 612 28.14 28.51 -17.13
C ILE A 612 27.86 27.86 -18.49
N VAL A 613 27.13 26.74 -18.47
CA VAL A 613 26.78 25.96 -19.66
C VAL A 613 25.67 26.61 -20.47
N LYS A 614 24.73 27.26 -19.78
CA LYS A 614 23.63 27.97 -20.45
C LYS A 614 23.24 29.24 -19.68
N ASP A 615 23.09 30.30 -20.45
CA ASP A 615 22.76 31.64 -19.99
C ASP A 615 21.92 32.31 -21.08
N GLU A 616 20.60 32.20 -20.94
CA GLU A 616 19.64 32.57 -21.97
C GLU A 616 18.60 33.57 -21.43
N ASP A 617 18.09 34.42 -22.33
CA ASP A 617 16.89 35.20 -22.07
C ASP A 617 15.66 34.29 -22.00
N SER A 618 14.87 34.42 -20.94
CA SER A 618 13.61 33.69 -20.78
C SER A 618 12.47 34.22 -21.67
N GLY A 619 12.67 35.38 -22.30
CA GLY A 619 11.71 36.04 -23.18
C GLY A 619 10.46 36.55 -22.44
N HIS A 620 10.46 36.53 -21.10
CA HIS A 620 9.35 37.05 -20.30
C HIS A 620 9.80 37.41 -18.88
N ASN A 621 9.45 38.63 -18.44
CA ASN A 621 9.83 39.22 -17.15
C ASN A 621 9.47 38.45 -15.87
N ALA A 622 8.70 37.37 -15.97
CA ALA A 622 8.24 36.55 -14.85
C ALA A 622 8.87 35.15 -14.82
N ARG A 623 9.72 34.81 -15.79
CA ARG A 623 10.31 33.48 -15.94
C ARG A 623 11.76 33.52 -15.53
N PHE A 624 12.06 32.90 -14.40
CA PHE A 624 13.41 32.70 -13.89
C PHE A 624 13.59 31.22 -13.60
N TYR A 625 14.72 30.69 -14.03
CA TYR A 625 15.10 29.30 -13.86
C TYR A 625 16.59 29.23 -13.57
N LEU A 626 16.96 28.40 -12.60
CA LEU A 626 18.34 28.09 -12.25
C LEU A 626 18.46 26.59 -12.00
N LEU A 627 19.47 25.98 -12.60
CA LEU A 627 19.92 24.61 -12.39
C LEU A 627 21.41 24.65 -12.06
N ILE A 628 21.78 23.91 -11.02
CA ILE A 628 23.18 23.66 -10.65
C ILE A 628 23.39 22.15 -10.69
N VAL A 629 24.41 21.71 -11.43
CA VAL A 629 24.80 20.30 -11.54
C VAL A 629 26.22 20.15 -11.01
N ALA A 630 26.39 19.40 -9.93
CA ALA A 630 27.70 18.99 -9.44
C ALA A 630 28.19 17.76 -10.22
N LYS A 631 29.40 17.85 -10.78
CA LYS A 631 30.09 16.79 -11.51
C LYS A 631 31.05 16.09 -10.57
N THR A 632 30.99 14.76 -10.52
CA THR A 632 31.90 13.95 -9.70
C THR A 632 33.04 13.33 -10.53
N SER A 633 34.13 12.95 -9.88
CA SER A 633 35.31 12.36 -10.53
C SER A 633 35.06 11.02 -11.24
N ASN A 634 34.00 10.31 -10.85
CA ASN A 634 33.53 9.06 -11.47
C ASN A 634 32.45 9.27 -12.54
N GLY A 635 32.13 10.53 -12.89
CA GLY A 635 31.20 10.87 -13.96
C GLY A 635 29.72 10.88 -13.58
N TYR A 636 29.40 10.81 -12.28
CA TYR A 636 28.04 11.03 -11.79
C TYR A 636 27.70 12.52 -11.76
N ARG A 637 26.39 12.79 -11.71
CA ARG A 637 25.84 14.14 -11.78
C ARG A 637 24.74 14.28 -10.75
N ILE A 638 24.95 15.20 -9.81
CA ILE A 638 24.01 15.50 -8.72
C ILE A 638 23.46 16.89 -9.00
N ALA A 639 22.14 17.04 -9.11
CA ALA A 639 21.60 18.34 -9.50
C ALA A 639 20.30 18.71 -8.81
N ARG A 640 20.09 20.02 -8.69
CA ARG A 640 18.82 20.61 -8.27
C ARG A 640 18.53 21.84 -9.11
N ASP A 641 17.25 22.05 -9.37
CA ASP A 641 16.78 23.20 -10.11
C ASP A 641 15.63 23.91 -9.39
N TRP A 642 15.36 25.13 -9.84
CA TRP A 642 14.18 25.86 -9.40
C TRP A 642 13.64 26.76 -10.50
N ILE A 643 12.34 26.59 -10.79
CA ILE A 643 11.55 27.57 -11.52
C ILE A 643 10.93 28.52 -10.50
N TRP A 644 11.21 29.81 -10.66
CA TRP A 644 10.68 30.83 -9.76
C TRP A 644 9.15 30.88 -9.79
N ASP A 645 8.54 30.53 -8.65
CA ASP A 645 7.10 30.43 -8.46
C ASP A 645 6.56 31.51 -7.51
N ARG A 646 7.37 32.52 -7.19
CA ARG A 646 7.03 33.62 -6.28
C ARG A 646 6.71 34.91 -7.05
N LYS A 647 6.14 35.90 -6.34
CA LYS A 647 5.96 37.25 -6.91
C LYS A 647 7.33 37.81 -7.30
N LYS A 648 7.39 38.51 -8.43
CA LYS A 648 8.62 39.17 -8.89
C LYS A 648 9.06 40.20 -7.85
N GLY A 649 10.31 40.08 -7.40
CA GLY A 649 11.01 41.07 -6.58
C GLY A 649 12.06 41.83 -7.40
N GLU A 650 12.92 42.58 -6.72
CA GLU A 650 14.13 43.15 -7.34
C GLU A 650 15.03 42.03 -7.87
N VAL A 651 15.53 42.20 -9.09
CA VAL A 651 16.34 41.20 -9.82
C VAL A 651 17.49 40.63 -8.97
N HIS A 652 18.25 41.49 -8.29
CA HIS A 652 19.37 41.05 -7.46
C HIS A 652 18.93 40.19 -6.26
N LYS A 653 17.78 40.51 -5.66
CA LYS A 653 17.21 39.70 -4.57
C LYS A 653 16.77 38.33 -5.09
N VAL A 654 16.17 38.29 -6.29
CA VAL A 654 15.77 37.03 -6.95
C VAL A 654 17.01 36.18 -7.26
N ALA A 655 18.05 36.77 -7.85
CA ALA A 655 19.32 36.10 -8.15
C ALA A 655 19.94 35.48 -6.91
N HIS A 656 20.13 36.28 -5.86
CA HIS A 656 20.69 35.81 -4.58
C HIS A 656 19.84 34.72 -3.92
N GLU A 657 18.51 34.86 -3.93
CA GLU A 657 17.62 33.87 -3.33
C GLU A 657 17.64 32.54 -4.10
N MET A 658 17.57 32.58 -5.43
CA MET A 658 17.64 31.39 -6.26
C MET A 658 18.99 30.69 -6.11
N THR A 659 20.10 31.43 -6.22
CA THR A 659 21.45 30.89 -6.04
C THR A 659 21.59 30.24 -4.67
N ARG A 660 21.26 30.95 -3.59
CA ARG A 660 21.35 30.41 -2.22
C ARG A 660 20.56 29.12 -2.05
N LYS A 661 19.34 29.09 -2.57
CA LYS A 661 18.41 27.99 -2.35
C LYS A 661 18.76 26.76 -3.19
N VAL A 662 19.06 26.94 -4.48
CA VAL A 662 19.47 25.85 -5.36
C VAL A 662 20.82 25.30 -4.92
N TRP A 663 21.78 26.17 -4.55
CA TRP A 663 23.06 25.75 -3.97
C TRP A 663 22.84 24.91 -2.71
N GLY A 664 22.06 25.41 -1.75
CA GLY A 664 21.77 24.68 -0.52
C GLY A 664 21.18 23.29 -0.79
N TRP A 665 20.26 23.19 -1.73
CA TRP A 665 19.71 21.91 -2.14
C TRP A 665 20.72 20.97 -2.79
N VAL A 666 21.63 21.47 -3.64
CA VAL A 666 22.70 20.63 -4.21
C VAL A 666 23.65 20.14 -3.12
N GLN A 667 23.99 20.99 -2.15
CA GLN A 667 24.82 20.60 -1.02
C GLN A 667 24.14 19.55 -0.14
N GLU A 668 22.83 19.67 0.12
CA GLU A 668 22.05 18.63 0.81
C GLU A 668 22.17 17.28 0.08
N GLU A 669 22.05 17.24 -1.25
CA GLU A 669 22.23 15.99 -2.00
C GLU A 669 23.66 15.42 -1.91
N ILE A 670 24.68 16.29 -1.89
CA ILE A 670 26.09 15.88 -1.76
C ILE A 670 26.35 15.34 -0.35
N GLU A 671 25.88 16.04 0.68
CA GLU A 671 26.00 15.67 2.09
C GLU A 671 25.28 14.35 2.40
N HIS A 672 24.21 14.01 1.67
CA HIS A 672 23.58 12.69 1.77
C HIS A 672 24.53 11.54 1.38
N GLY A 673 25.61 11.79 0.63
CA GLY A 673 26.62 10.78 0.28
C GLY A 673 26.17 9.73 -0.74
N GLY A 674 25.09 9.99 -1.48
CA GLY A 674 24.57 9.10 -2.53
C GLY A 674 25.23 9.31 -3.89
N CYS A 675 25.22 8.28 -4.73
CA CYS A 675 25.71 8.37 -6.12
C CYS A 675 24.72 9.07 -7.07
N VAL A 676 23.50 9.30 -6.62
CA VAL A 676 22.39 9.88 -7.39
C VAL A 676 21.62 10.84 -6.50
N ASP A 677 21.13 11.94 -7.07
CA ASP A 677 20.17 12.79 -6.36
C ASP A 677 18.78 12.11 -6.32
N HIS A 678 17.90 12.63 -5.46
CA HIS A 678 16.57 12.04 -5.27
C HIS A 678 15.71 11.96 -6.55
N TYR A 679 15.80 12.91 -7.48
CA TYR A 679 15.02 12.88 -8.73
C TYR A 679 15.59 11.85 -9.71
N LEU A 680 16.91 11.70 -9.76
CA LEU A 680 17.55 10.67 -10.57
C LEU A 680 17.25 9.28 -10.02
N GLN A 681 17.27 9.11 -8.69
CA GLN A 681 16.93 7.86 -8.03
C GLN A 681 15.52 7.37 -8.42
N ASP A 682 14.52 8.25 -8.39
CA ASP A 682 13.13 7.94 -8.80
C ASP A 682 13.06 7.38 -10.23
N GLN A 683 13.94 7.86 -11.12
CA GLN A 683 13.93 7.54 -12.55
C GLN A 683 14.72 6.27 -12.87
N LEU A 684 15.77 5.95 -12.11
CA LEU A 684 16.63 4.79 -12.38
C LEU A 684 15.98 3.45 -11.99
N VAL A 685 15.02 3.46 -11.05
CA VAL A 685 14.39 2.23 -10.55
C VAL A 685 13.85 1.36 -11.68
N ILE A 686 13.13 1.92 -12.67
CA ILE A 686 12.59 1.13 -13.78
C ILE A 686 13.71 0.47 -14.60
N TYR A 687 14.86 1.11 -14.74
CA TYR A 687 16.01 0.54 -15.44
C TYR A 687 16.69 -0.57 -14.62
N GLN A 688 16.71 -0.47 -13.29
CA GLN A 688 17.13 -1.58 -12.42
C GLN A 688 16.19 -2.80 -12.55
N VAL A 689 14.88 -2.57 -12.69
CA VAL A 689 13.90 -3.64 -12.91
C VAL A 689 14.13 -4.34 -14.24
N LEU A 690 14.46 -3.59 -15.31
CA LEU A 690 14.60 -4.12 -16.66
C LEU A 690 15.96 -4.74 -16.97
N ALA A 691 17.02 -4.36 -16.24
CA ALA A 691 18.39 -4.84 -16.49
C ALA A 691 18.57 -6.35 -16.25
N GLU A 692 19.58 -6.94 -16.88
CA GLU A 692 19.98 -8.33 -16.70
C GLU A 692 20.92 -8.48 -15.51
N GLY A 693 20.54 -9.33 -14.55
CA GLY A 693 21.35 -9.57 -13.37
C GLY A 693 21.11 -8.53 -12.28
N GLU A 694 22.13 -8.27 -11.47
CA GLU A 694 21.99 -7.44 -10.27
C GLU A 694 22.38 -5.98 -10.54
N SER A 695 21.51 -5.07 -10.15
CA SER A 695 21.82 -3.64 -10.08
C SER A 695 21.86 -3.19 -8.62
N LEU A 696 22.84 -2.36 -8.27
CA LEU A 696 23.07 -1.82 -6.93
C LEU A 696 23.24 -0.30 -7.01
N VAL A 697 22.38 0.46 -6.34
CA VAL A 697 22.45 1.93 -6.34
C VAL A 697 22.49 2.45 -4.90
N ASN A 698 23.55 3.21 -4.59
CA ASN A 698 23.68 3.96 -3.35
C ASN A 698 22.92 5.30 -3.47
N GLY A 699 21.83 5.45 -2.73
CA GLY A 699 21.04 6.69 -2.65
C GLY A 699 21.40 7.59 -1.47
N GLY A 700 22.43 7.25 -0.69
CA GLY A 700 22.87 8.02 0.47
C GLY A 700 21.91 7.95 1.66
N ALA A 701 21.95 8.97 2.51
CA ALA A 701 21.19 9.11 3.75
C ALA A 701 19.65 9.14 3.57
N LEU A 702 19.16 9.21 2.33
CA LEU A 702 17.73 9.13 2.02
C LEU A 702 17.14 7.73 2.23
N GLY A 703 17.95 6.72 2.57
CA GLY A 703 17.47 5.38 2.85
C GLY A 703 16.64 4.85 1.67
N GLU A 704 15.37 4.52 1.88
CA GLU A 704 14.48 3.96 0.86
C GLU A 704 14.17 4.89 -0.31
N GLY A 705 14.75 6.09 -0.33
CA GLY A 705 14.53 7.11 -1.34
C GLY A 705 13.22 7.85 -1.11
N SER A 706 12.90 8.75 -2.03
CA SER A 706 11.66 9.53 -1.95
C SER A 706 10.43 8.60 -2.03
N LEU A 707 9.26 9.12 -1.64
CA LEU A 707 8.01 8.39 -1.82
C LEU A 707 7.75 7.99 -3.28
N HIS A 708 8.27 8.77 -4.24
CA HIS A 708 8.23 8.42 -5.66
C HIS A 708 9.12 7.20 -5.94
N THR A 709 10.37 7.18 -5.45
CA THR A 709 11.27 6.02 -5.57
C THR A 709 10.62 4.76 -5.01
N GLN A 710 10.07 4.83 -3.79
CA GLN A 710 9.39 3.71 -3.14
C GLN A 710 8.17 3.25 -3.96
N THR A 711 7.36 4.18 -4.48
CA THR A 711 6.24 3.86 -5.38
C THR A 711 6.72 3.08 -6.60
N VAL A 712 7.77 3.54 -7.28
CA VAL A 712 8.27 2.89 -8.50
C VAL A 712 8.83 1.49 -8.19
N ARG A 713 9.49 1.31 -7.03
CA ARG A 713 10.00 0.00 -6.58
C ARG A 713 8.87 -0.98 -6.33
N TRP A 714 7.84 -0.55 -5.61
CA TRP A 714 6.65 -1.34 -5.36
C TRP A 714 5.95 -1.75 -6.66
N VAL A 715 5.76 -0.82 -7.60
CA VAL A 715 5.21 -1.15 -8.93
C VAL A 715 6.10 -2.17 -9.65
N GLY A 716 7.42 -2.04 -9.53
CA GLY A 716 8.36 -3.04 -10.05
C GLY A 716 8.11 -4.43 -9.46
N SER A 717 7.95 -4.55 -8.15
CA SER A 717 7.64 -5.81 -7.49
C SER A 717 6.29 -6.39 -7.90
N GLU A 718 5.25 -5.57 -8.00
CA GLU A 718 3.90 -6.04 -8.36
C GLU A 718 3.77 -6.43 -9.84
N VAL A 719 4.38 -5.68 -10.75
CA VAL A 719 4.22 -5.89 -12.21
C VAL A 719 5.28 -6.84 -12.77
N ALA A 720 6.50 -6.81 -12.24
CA ALA A 720 7.63 -7.56 -12.76
C ALA A 720 8.11 -8.70 -11.85
N ASP A 721 7.51 -8.89 -10.67
CA ASP A 721 7.89 -9.89 -9.66
C ASP A 721 9.38 -9.82 -9.24
N VAL A 722 9.94 -8.60 -9.23
CA VAL A 722 11.31 -8.38 -8.77
C VAL A 722 11.36 -8.15 -7.26
N LYS A 723 12.48 -8.54 -6.64
CA LYS A 723 12.72 -8.36 -5.21
C LYS A 723 13.77 -7.28 -4.99
N TRP A 724 13.47 -6.40 -4.03
CA TRP A 724 14.40 -5.38 -3.55
C TRP A 724 15.07 -5.87 -2.27
N GLN A 725 16.38 -5.65 -2.17
CA GLN A 725 17.15 -5.91 -0.97
C GLN A 725 17.90 -4.64 -0.57
N THR A 726 17.73 -4.22 0.67
CA THR A 726 18.60 -3.21 1.28
C THR A 726 19.90 -3.88 1.69
N VAL A 727 21.00 -3.40 1.15
CA VAL A 727 22.36 -3.83 1.48
C VAL A 727 22.94 -2.76 2.38
N LEU A 728 23.23 -3.14 3.62
CA LEU A 728 23.94 -2.32 4.58
C LEU A 728 25.42 -2.69 4.50
N GLU A 729 26.29 -1.71 4.32
CA GLU A 729 27.73 -1.90 4.43
C GLU A 729 28.24 -1.10 5.63
N GLU A 730 28.96 -1.78 6.52
CA GLU A 730 29.64 -1.16 7.66
C GLU A 730 30.84 -0.36 7.13
N GLY A 731 30.82 0.96 7.29
CA GLY A 731 31.98 1.81 7.09
C GLY A 731 32.88 1.86 8.33
N ASP A 732 34.10 2.38 8.16
CA ASP A 732 35.10 2.51 9.23
C ASP A 732 34.73 3.53 10.34
N GLU A 733 33.65 4.34 10.18
CA GLU A 733 33.27 5.45 11.08
C GLU A 733 31.75 5.53 11.42
N GLU A 734 31.12 4.44 11.88
CA GLU A 734 29.69 4.42 12.33
C GLU A 734 28.63 4.80 11.27
N GLU A 735 29.00 5.17 10.03
CA GLU A 735 28.07 5.44 8.93
C GLU A 735 27.62 4.15 8.24
N VAL A 736 26.35 3.78 8.43
CA VAL A 736 25.71 2.67 7.70
C VAL A 736 25.24 3.17 6.33
N LYS A 737 25.89 2.72 5.25
CA LYS A 737 25.45 3.02 3.87
C LYS A 737 24.32 2.08 3.46
N ALA A 738 23.13 2.61 3.18
CA ALA A 738 21.99 1.85 2.67
C ALA A 738 21.96 1.87 1.13
N MET A 739 22.31 0.74 0.52
CA MET A 739 22.26 0.55 -0.93
C MET A 739 21.08 -0.33 -1.33
N TYR A 740 20.51 -0.11 -2.51
CA TYR A 740 19.37 -0.89 -2.99
C TYR A 740 19.77 -1.81 -4.13
N ARG A 741 19.70 -3.10 -3.83
CA ARG A 741 19.93 -4.17 -4.77
C ARG A 741 18.60 -4.63 -5.36
N CYS A 742 18.57 -4.76 -6.68
CA CYS A 742 17.49 -5.41 -7.42
C CYS A 742 18.10 -6.38 -8.43
N LYS A 743 17.61 -7.61 -8.44
CA LYS A 743 17.86 -8.54 -9.54
C LYS A 743 16.78 -8.31 -10.59
N GLY A 744 17.14 -7.61 -11.67
CA GLY A 744 16.21 -7.26 -12.73
C GLY A 744 15.77 -8.47 -13.56
N VAL A 745 14.72 -8.29 -14.35
CA VAL A 745 14.11 -9.35 -15.17
C VAL A 745 14.96 -9.74 -16.38
N GLY A 746 16.00 -8.97 -16.70
CA GLY A 746 16.81 -9.19 -17.90
C GLY A 746 15.99 -9.06 -19.17
N LEU A 747 15.28 -7.95 -19.33
CA LEU A 747 14.40 -7.76 -20.48
C LEU A 747 15.25 -7.72 -21.77
N VAL A 748 14.92 -8.63 -22.69
CA VAL A 748 15.55 -8.71 -24.00
C VAL A 748 14.85 -7.73 -24.96
N SER A 749 15.60 -6.87 -25.64
CA SER A 749 15.09 -5.99 -26.69
C SER A 749 14.46 -6.79 -27.83
N SER A 750 13.36 -6.28 -28.40
CA SER A 750 12.55 -6.99 -29.39
C SER A 750 13.33 -7.52 -30.59
N THR A 751 13.07 -8.78 -31.01
CA THR A 751 13.68 -9.41 -32.19
C THR A 751 12.89 -9.23 -33.48
N GLY A 752 11.65 -8.70 -33.40
CA GLY A 752 10.83 -8.33 -34.54
C GLY A 752 10.44 -9.47 -35.51
N GLU A 753 10.52 -10.74 -35.11
CA GLU A 753 9.97 -11.83 -35.93
C GLU A 753 8.46 -11.62 -36.11
N GLY A 754 8.08 -11.31 -37.35
CA GLY A 754 6.71 -10.99 -37.72
C GLY A 754 5.80 -12.22 -37.73
N TRP A 755 4.51 -11.95 -37.64
CA TRP A 755 3.43 -12.92 -37.85
C TRP A 755 3.51 -13.46 -39.29
N GLU A 756 3.60 -14.78 -39.45
CA GLU A 756 2.99 -15.47 -40.60
C GLU A 756 1.47 -15.52 -40.45
#